data_AF-A0A957CRH7-F1
#
_entry.id   AF-A0A957CRH7-F1
#
_cell.length_a   1.000
_cell.length_b   1.000
_cell.length_c   1.000
_cell.angle_alpha   90.00
_cell.angle_beta   90.00
_cell.angle_gamma   90.00
#
_symmetry.space_group_name_H-M   'P 1'
#
loop_
_entity.id
_entity.type
_entity.pdbx_description
1 polymer ?
#
loop_
_entity_poly.entity_id
_entity_poly.type
_entity_poly.pdbx_seq_one_letter_code
_entity_poly.pdbx_strand_id
1 'polypeptide(L)'
;KPVTATESFEIVRRRLFAGDVDYAARDAVLAAFNGMYRNSAGEFPSGAAERDYYERMVSAYPIHPELFDRLYQDWSTLERFQRTRGVLRLMAGVIHQLWTRNDASLLIMPGTIPLAAAPVRNELLRYLPDTWTAVFDKDVDGIDSIPLQIDGDVPALGRYTAARRVARTVFIGSAPSVASQRVRGLEEIRVRLGCAQPGEPTAVFGDALRRMSSQLTYLYSDGSRYWYDTRPTVNRLARDRAQGFPIDEVHVEITTRLKKVPKNREFAAFHVAPAESSDVVDEDRVRVVVLTPDATYKRRNDQTVAVQTAQTILENRGNGQRLYKNMLVFIVPDAGGMEALENATREYLGWQSIQAEEEPLNLDAQQRRQVKNSLNKANETVDLRLRETYSWLLTPIQPDPLGKIEFQANRISGDDNFYNRAARKLKQDGLLIHQWSPDILRMELDKYIWSADKGWTINLKQLWHYLAQYCYLPRLFDQDVLITAVQNGVGRLDAPFAYATGIDASGYHTGLLYHSLGQIYFDDQSQLIHPDHLKTPPDPVLPLPTPVTDDGGNHGGGNDDPTLPPPPPKITKRYFGRASLDPLRANKDMGIIVEEVIERLTGLTGCDVEIKIEIQAHLPAGFDEATIRTVSENSRTLKFEQHGFETD
;
A
#
# COMPACT_ATOMS: atom_id res chain seq x y z
N LYS A 1 18.00 18.69 -69.26
CA LYS A 1 16.88 18.29 -68.38
C LYS A 1 17.46 17.62 -67.14
N PRO A 2 17.04 17.95 -65.91
CA PRO A 2 17.43 17.17 -64.74
C PRO A 2 16.89 15.74 -64.88
N VAL A 3 17.73 14.75 -64.55
CA VAL A 3 17.42 13.32 -64.65
C VAL A 3 16.32 12.99 -63.63
N THR A 4 15.27 12.29 -64.05
CA THR A 4 14.20 11.83 -63.14
C THR A 4 14.72 10.74 -62.20
N ALA A 5 14.05 10.50 -61.06
CA ALA A 5 14.47 9.45 -60.12
C ALA A 5 14.57 8.07 -60.79
N THR A 6 13.62 7.74 -61.66
CA THR A 6 13.58 6.47 -62.42
C THR A 6 14.74 6.35 -63.41
N GLU A 7 15.07 7.41 -64.15
CA GLU A 7 16.24 7.43 -65.04
C GLU A 7 17.57 7.33 -64.26
N SER A 8 17.60 7.86 -63.03
CA SER A 8 18.77 7.80 -62.17
C SER A 8 19.08 6.36 -61.73
N PHE A 9 18.05 5.54 -61.47
CA PHE A 9 18.20 4.14 -61.06
C PHE A 9 18.82 3.29 -62.19
N GLU A 10 18.36 3.45 -63.42
CA GLU A 10 18.92 2.73 -64.57
C GLU A 10 20.37 3.10 -64.83
N ILE A 11 20.72 4.39 -64.69
CA ILE A 11 22.10 4.87 -64.90
C ILE A 11 23.05 4.25 -63.87
N VAL A 12 22.63 4.20 -62.59
CA VAL A 12 23.44 3.59 -61.53
C VAL A 12 23.60 2.09 -61.76
N ARG A 13 22.52 1.38 -62.11
CA ARG A 13 22.57 -0.05 -62.41
C ARG A 13 23.55 -0.35 -63.55
N ARG A 14 23.41 0.33 -64.70
CA ARG A 14 24.26 0.11 -65.88
C ARG A 14 25.74 0.42 -65.63
N ARG A 15 26.04 1.29 -64.66
CA ARG A 15 27.42 1.64 -64.30
C ARG A 15 28.05 0.69 -63.29
N LEU A 16 27.26 0.04 -62.45
CA LEU A 16 27.76 -0.76 -61.33
C LEU A 16 27.63 -2.27 -61.52
N PHE A 17 26.71 -2.72 -62.39
CA PHE A 17 26.48 -4.14 -62.68
C PHE A 17 26.76 -4.44 -64.16
N ALA A 18 27.27 -5.65 -64.42
CA ALA A 18 27.42 -6.18 -65.77
C ALA A 18 26.04 -6.41 -66.43
N GLY A 19 26.00 -6.51 -67.75
CA GLY A 19 24.77 -6.63 -68.53
C GLY A 19 24.03 -7.97 -68.42
N ASP A 20 24.68 -8.99 -67.85
CA ASP A 20 24.15 -10.36 -67.77
C ASP A 20 23.29 -10.53 -66.53
N VAL A 21 22.00 -10.18 -66.65
CA VAL A 21 20.99 -10.39 -65.59
C VAL A 21 20.20 -11.66 -65.90
N ASP A 22 20.15 -12.59 -64.94
CA ASP A 22 19.18 -13.68 -64.97
C ASP A 22 17.78 -13.14 -64.72
N TYR A 23 17.05 -12.91 -65.82
CA TYR A 23 15.69 -12.37 -65.79
C TYR A 23 14.69 -13.30 -65.10
N ALA A 24 14.88 -14.62 -65.18
CA ALA A 24 13.98 -15.57 -64.53
C ALA A 24 14.14 -15.53 -63.01
N ALA A 25 15.39 -15.52 -62.52
CA ALA A 25 15.68 -15.37 -61.10
C ALA A 25 15.22 -14.01 -60.56
N ARG A 26 15.46 -12.92 -61.31
CA ARG A 26 14.96 -11.59 -60.97
C ARG A 26 13.44 -11.60 -60.78
N ASP A 27 12.71 -12.09 -61.77
CA ASP A 27 11.25 -12.02 -61.78
C ASP A 27 10.64 -12.87 -60.65
N ALA A 28 11.25 -14.02 -60.32
CA ALA A 28 10.87 -14.83 -59.17
C ALA A 28 11.05 -14.09 -57.84
N VAL A 29 12.19 -13.42 -57.64
CA VAL A 29 12.47 -12.60 -56.45
C VAL A 29 11.46 -11.47 -56.33
N LEU A 30 11.26 -10.69 -57.40
CA LEU A 30 10.35 -9.56 -57.40
C LEU A 30 8.88 -9.99 -57.19
N ALA A 31 8.47 -11.13 -57.73
CA ALA A 31 7.15 -11.70 -57.49
C ALA A 31 6.96 -12.08 -56.01
N ALA A 32 7.99 -12.64 -55.36
CA ALA A 32 7.94 -12.97 -53.94
C ALA A 32 7.81 -11.72 -53.05
N PHE A 33 8.55 -10.65 -53.35
CA PHE A 33 8.40 -9.36 -52.66
C PHE A 33 7.02 -8.73 -52.88
N ASN A 34 6.53 -8.71 -54.12
CA ASN A 34 5.19 -8.19 -54.43
C ASN A 34 4.10 -8.98 -53.70
N GLY A 35 4.24 -10.30 -53.64
CA GLY A 35 3.35 -11.18 -52.86
C GLY A 35 3.38 -10.84 -51.37
N MET A 36 4.57 -10.67 -50.78
CA MET A 36 4.73 -10.25 -49.39
C MET A 36 4.03 -8.91 -49.09
N TYR A 37 4.21 -7.90 -49.94
CA TYR A 37 3.58 -6.59 -49.75
C TYR A 37 2.05 -6.64 -49.88
N ARG A 38 1.52 -7.44 -50.81
CA ARG A 38 0.07 -7.63 -50.98
C ARG A 38 -0.58 -8.39 -49.85
N ASN A 39 0.06 -9.46 -49.39
CA ASN A 39 -0.47 -10.32 -48.34
C ASN A 39 -0.41 -9.67 -46.94
N SER A 40 0.46 -8.67 -46.76
CA SER A 40 0.65 -7.94 -45.49
C SER A 40 0.48 -6.43 -45.66
N ALA A 41 -0.54 -5.99 -46.41
CA ALA A 41 -0.73 -4.57 -46.77
C ALA A 41 -0.80 -3.59 -45.58
N GLY A 42 -1.23 -4.05 -44.40
CA GLY A 42 -1.25 -3.23 -43.17
C GLY A 42 0.09 -3.04 -42.48
N GLU A 43 1.14 -3.77 -42.90
CA GLU A 43 2.47 -3.75 -42.28
C GLU A 43 3.49 -2.94 -43.08
N PHE A 44 3.13 -2.51 -44.28
CA PHE A 44 3.99 -1.77 -45.22
C PHE A 44 3.31 -0.45 -45.64
N PRO A 45 4.07 0.52 -46.19
CA PRO A 45 3.50 1.79 -46.65
C PRO A 45 2.45 1.63 -47.75
N SER A 46 1.44 2.49 -47.73
CA SER A 46 0.47 2.61 -48.82
C SER A 46 1.19 2.87 -50.14
N GLY A 47 0.87 2.09 -51.17
CA GLY A 47 1.54 2.13 -52.47
C GLY A 47 2.56 1.00 -52.71
N ALA A 48 3.11 0.35 -51.68
CA ALA A 48 4.10 -0.71 -51.86
C ALA A 48 3.55 -1.97 -52.57
N ALA A 49 2.24 -2.24 -52.39
CA ALA A 49 1.54 -3.37 -53.02
C ALA A 49 1.01 -3.07 -54.44
N GLU A 50 1.16 -1.83 -54.90
CA GLU A 50 0.62 -1.35 -56.17
C GLU A 50 1.54 -1.68 -57.34
N ARG A 51 0.97 -1.67 -58.55
CA ARG A 51 1.69 -2.00 -59.78
C ARG A 51 2.88 -1.05 -60.04
N ASP A 52 2.70 0.23 -59.77
CA ASP A 52 3.73 1.25 -60.00
C ASP A 52 4.99 0.98 -59.15
N TYR A 53 4.82 0.51 -57.91
CA TYR A 53 5.96 0.14 -57.06
C TYR A 53 6.68 -1.10 -57.59
N TYR A 54 5.93 -2.10 -58.07
CA TYR A 54 6.51 -3.27 -58.72
C TYR A 54 7.35 -2.89 -59.97
N GLU A 55 6.85 -2.00 -60.82
CA GLU A 55 7.59 -1.50 -62.00
C GLU A 55 8.87 -0.74 -61.60
N ARG A 56 8.85 -0.02 -60.47
CA ARG A 56 10.05 0.59 -59.88
C ARG A 56 11.05 -0.46 -59.40
N MET A 57 10.59 -1.54 -58.77
CA MET A 57 11.46 -2.64 -58.34
C MET A 57 12.13 -3.33 -59.53
N VAL A 58 11.41 -3.55 -60.63
CA VAL A 58 11.97 -4.11 -61.89
C VAL A 58 13.07 -3.23 -62.44
N SER A 59 12.85 -1.91 -62.47
CA SER A 59 13.82 -0.93 -62.97
C SER A 59 15.07 -0.83 -62.06
N ALA A 60 14.89 -0.94 -60.75
CA ALA A 60 15.94 -0.76 -59.75
C ALA A 60 16.75 -2.03 -59.42
N TYR A 61 16.29 -3.22 -59.79
CA TYR A 61 16.95 -4.49 -59.48
C TYR A 61 18.44 -4.49 -59.86
N PRO A 62 19.35 -4.98 -58.97
CA PRO A 62 19.11 -5.69 -57.70
C PRO A 62 18.99 -4.80 -56.46
N ILE A 63 18.75 -3.49 -56.63
CA ILE A 63 18.65 -2.53 -55.54
C ILE A 63 17.17 -2.27 -55.22
N HIS A 64 16.84 -2.27 -53.93
CA HIS A 64 15.49 -2.00 -53.48
C HIS A 64 15.14 -0.49 -53.60
N PRO A 65 13.96 -0.11 -54.14
CA PRO A 65 13.60 1.30 -54.34
C PRO A 65 13.70 2.17 -53.09
N GLU A 66 13.38 1.61 -51.92
CA GLU A 66 13.47 2.33 -50.63
C GLU A 66 14.88 2.87 -50.34
N LEU A 67 15.94 2.12 -50.69
CA LEU A 67 17.32 2.59 -50.49
C LEU A 67 17.62 3.82 -51.35
N PHE A 68 17.19 3.77 -52.60
CA PHE A 68 17.39 4.90 -53.49
C PHE A 68 16.59 6.12 -53.08
N ASP A 69 15.35 5.94 -52.60
CA ASP A 69 14.54 7.04 -52.10
C ASP A 69 15.28 7.74 -50.95
N ARG A 70 15.86 6.98 -50.00
CA ARG A 70 16.69 7.56 -48.94
C ARG A 70 17.91 8.32 -49.49
N LEU A 71 18.65 7.73 -50.41
CA LEU A 71 19.88 8.34 -50.91
C LEU A 71 19.64 9.59 -51.79
N TYR A 72 18.62 9.57 -52.64
CA TYR A 72 18.35 10.63 -53.62
C TYR A 72 17.38 11.70 -53.14
N GLN A 73 16.56 11.42 -52.13
CA GLN A 73 15.66 12.39 -51.53
C GLN A 73 16.30 12.94 -50.26
N ASP A 74 16.67 12.09 -49.30
CA ASP A 74 17.11 12.53 -47.97
C ASP A 74 18.60 12.87 -47.92
N TRP A 75 19.50 11.95 -48.29
CA TRP A 75 20.94 12.23 -48.25
C TRP A 75 21.36 13.35 -49.21
N SER A 76 20.59 13.57 -50.28
CA SER A 76 20.82 14.67 -51.21
C SER A 76 20.60 16.06 -50.62
N THR A 77 19.93 16.17 -49.46
CA THR A 77 19.75 17.46 -48.76
C THR A 77 20.99 17.88 -47.99
N LEU A 78 21.97 16.99 -47.79
CA LEU A 78 23.22 17.33 -47.12
C LEU A 78 24.13 18.14 -48.05
N GLU A 79 24.57 19.33 -47.60
CA GLU A 79 25.38 20.24 -48.42
C GLU A 79 26.67 19.60 -48.99
N ARG A 80 27.29 18.70 -48.21
CA ARG A 80 28.52 18.00 -48.60
C ARG A 80 28.27 16.82 -49.55
N PHE A 81 27.01 16.42 -49.76
CA PHE A 81 26.67 15.21 -50.51
C PHE A 81 26.47 15.49 -52.01
N GLN A 82 27.42 15.00 -52.82
CA GLN A 82 27.33 15.09 -54.28
C GLN A 82 26.31 14.07 -54.81
N ARG A 83 25.08 14.52 -55.12
CA ARG A 83 23.92 13.66 -55.45
C ARG A 83 24.22 12.44 -56.34
N THR A 84 24.93 12.60 -57.46
CA THR A 84 25.21 11.47 -58.38
C THR A 84 26.54 10.77 -58.08
N ARG A 85 27.61 11.53 -57.77
CA ARG A 85 28.95 10.97 -57.57
C ARG A 85 29.11 10.30 -56.20
N GLY A 86 28.46 10.84 -55.17
CA GLY A 86 28.42 10.28 -53.81
C GLY A 86 27.68 8.96 -53.78
N VAL A 87 26.49 8.89 -54.40
CA VAL A 87 25.72 7.64 -54.50
C VAL A 87 26.51 6.56 -55.24
N LEU A 88 27.11 6.88 -56.39
CA LEU A 88 27.92 5.91 -57.14
C LEU A 88 29.13 5.40 -56.34
N ARG A 89 29.83 6.28 -55.62
CA ARG A 89 30.99 5.91 -54.80
C ARG A 89 30.57 5.01 -53.64
N LEU A 90 29.50 5.37 -52.93
CA LEU A 90 28.94 4.56 -51.86
C LEU A 90 28.50 3.18 -52.37
N MET A 91 27.70 3.14 -53.43
CA MET A 91 27.16 1.89 -53.96
C MET A 91 28.25 1.00 -54.52
N ALA A 92 29.30 1.54 -55.14
CA ALA A 92 30.46 0.76 -55.56
C ALA A 92 31.15 0.06 -54.36
N GLY A 93 31.33 0.79 -53.25
CA GLY A 93 31.88 0.21 -52.01
C GLY A 93 30.98 -0.85 -51.40
N VAL A 94 29.66 -0.60 -51.36
CA VAL A 94 28.66 -1.56 -50.85
C VAL A 94 28.66 -2.84 -51.68
N ILE A 95 28.56 -2.74 -53.01
CA ILE A 95 28.53 -3.89 -53.91
C ILE A 95 29.83 -4.70 -53.80
N HIS A 96 30.97 -4.03 -53.78
CA HIS A 96 32.26 -4.71 -53.60
C HIS A 96 32.32 -5.51 -52.29
N GLN A 97 31.81 -4.95 -51.19
CA GLN A 97 31.79 -5.62 -49.89
C GLN A 97 30.80 -6.79 -49.85
N LEU A 98 29.60 -6.62 -50.42
CA LEU A 98 28.60 -7.70 -50.52
C LEU A 98 29.12 -8.85 -51.39
N TRP A 99 29.77 -8.54 -52.51
CA TRP A 99 30.40 -9.52 -53.39
C TRP A 99 31.52 -10.29 -52.68
N THR A 100 32.43 -9.59 -52.01
CA THR A 100 33.57 -10.20 -51.30
C THR A 100 33.12 -11.13 -50.17
N ARG A 101 31.98 -10.80 -49.51
CA ARG A 101 31.39 -11.61 -48.44
C ARG A 101 30.48 -12.72 -48.93
N ASN A 102 30.27 -12.83 -50.25
CA ASN A 102 29.32 -13.76 -50.86
C ASN A 102 27.92 -13.64 -50.22
N ASP A 103 27.42 -12.40 -50.10
CA ASP A 103 26.12 -12.12 -49.47
C ASP A 103 24.96 -12.74 -50.27
N ALA A 104 24.07 -13.44 -49.56
CA ALA A 104 22.95 -14.18 -50.15
C ALA A 104 21.61 -13.44 -50.07
N SER A 105 21.60 -12.14 -49.73
CA SER A 105 20.37 -11.34 -49.68
C SER A 105 19.73 -11.22 -51.07
N LEU A 106 18.41 -11.24 -51.12
CA LEU A 106 17.66 -11.21 -52.37
C LEU A 106 17.74 -9.84 -53.07
N LEU A 107 17.85 -8.76 -52.30
CA LEU A 107 18.00 -7.39 -52.78
C LEU A 107 18.94 -6.60 -51.88
N ILE A 108 19.56 -5.56 -52.44
CA ILE A 108 20.30 -4.55 -51.68
C ILE A 108 19.27 -3.56 -51.11
N MET A 109 19.01 -3.66 -49.81
CA MET A 109 18.05 -2.87 -49.04
C MET A 109 18.78 -1.99 -48.03
N PRO A 110 18.13 -0.96 -47.45
CA PRO A 110 18.74 -0.16 -46.38
C PRO A 110 19.32 -1.00 -45.23
N GLY A 111 18.62 -2.06 -44.80
CA GLY A 111 19.06 -2.93 -43.72
C GLY A 111 20.21 -3.88 -44.09
N THR A 112 20.39 -4.19 -45.38
CA THR A 112 21.44 -5.13 -45.83
C THR A 112 22.75 -4.45 -46.20
N ILE A 113 22.82 -3.11 -46.14
CA ILE A 113 24.08 -2.39 -46.35
C ILE A 113 25.11 -2.84 -45.29
N PRO A 114 26.33 -3.25 -45.70
CA PRO A 114 27.36 -3.71 -44.77
C PRO A 114 28.04 -2.51 -44.09
N LEU A 115 27.31 -1.77 -43.26
CA LEU A 115 27.78 -0.55 -42.61
C LEU A 115 29.02 -0.77 -41.75
N ALA A 116 29.16 -1.94 -41.11
CA ALA A 116 30.36 -2.30 -40.35
C ALA A 116 31.67 -2.34 -41.19
N ALA A 117 31.59 -2.43 -42.52
CA ALA A 117 32.78 -2.43 -43.38
C ALA A 117 33.39 -1.03 -43.47
N ALA A 118 34.68 -0.88 -43.12
CA ALA A 118 35.36 0.41 -43.08
C ALA A 118 35.21 1.26 -44.36
N PRO A 119 35.30 0.71 -45.60
CA PRO A 119 35.09 1.50 -46.81
C PRO A 119 33.68 2.11 -46.92
N VAL A 120 32.65 1.40 -46.44
CA VAL A 120 31.25 1.85 -46.48
C VAL A 120 30.97 2.84 -45.35
N ARG A 121 31.43 2.51 -44.13
CA ARG A 121 31.35 3.39 -42.96
C ARG A 121 31.96 4.76 -43.23
N ASN A 122 33.22 4.77 -43.66
CA ASN A 122 33.98 6.01 -43.86
C ASN A 122 33.36 6.87 -44.96
N GLU A 123 32.81 6.23 -45.99
CA GLU A 123 32.13 6.91 -47.09
C GLU A 123 30.82 7.59 -46.66
N LEU A 124 30.06 7.00 -45.73
CA LEU A 124 28.83 7.60 -45.19
C LEU A 124 29.14 8.69 -44.15
N LEU A 125 30.00 8.38 -43.18
CA LEU A 125 30.30 9.28 -42.06
C LEU A 125 30.98 10.57 -42.51
N ARG A 126 31.74 10.58 -43.61
CA ARG A 126 32.40 11.82 -44.10
C ARG A 126 31.42 12.96 -44.44
N TYR A 127 30.15 12.62 -44.67
CA TYR A 127 29.11 13.59 -45.00
C TYR A 127 28.39 14.13 -43.76
N LEU A 128 28.59 13.47 -42.62
CA LEU A 128 27.98 13.82 -41.34
C LEU A 128 29.02 14.52 -40.45
N PRO A 129 28.57 15.31 -39.46
CA PRO A 129 29.45 15.83 -38.41
C PRO A 129 30.17 14.71 -37.64
N ASP A 130 31.37 15.00 -37.11
CA ASP A 130 32.22 14.02 -36.41
C ASP A 130 31.52 13.35 -35.21
N THR A 131 30.55 14.03 -34.60
CA THR A 131 29.71 13.52 -33.49
C THR A 131 28.93 12.26 -33.84
N TRP A 132 28.67 12.00 -35.14
CA TRP A 132 27.99 10.78 -35.60
C TRP A 132 28.81 9.51 -35.46
N THR A 133 30.13 9.62 -35.27
CA THR A 133 31.00 8.45 -35.06
C THR A 133 30.58 7.67 -33.81
N ALA A 134 30.29 8.38 -32.71
CA ALA A 134 29.84 7.78 -31.45
C ALA A 134 28.47 7.11 -31.58
N VAL A 135 27.53 7.77 -32.28
CA VAL A 135 26.21 7.20 -32.60
C VAL A 135 26.36 5.91 -33.40
N PHE A 136 27.20 5.94 -34.42
CA PHE A 136 27.41 4.80 -35.30
C PHE A 136 28.01 3.59 -34.56
N ASP A 137 29.08 3.84 -33.80
CA ASP A 137 29.81 2.78 -33.10
C ASP A 137 28.98 2.13 -31.99
N LYS A 138 28.21 2.93 -31.24
CA LYS A 138 27.43 2.41 -30.11
C LYS A 138 26.09 1.81 -30.53
N ASP A 139 25.41 2.45 -31.47
CA ASP A 139 23.97 2.30 -31.64
C ASP A 139 23.55 1.88 -33.06
N VAL A 140 24.47 1.81 -34.03
CA VAL A 140 24.15 1.43 -35.43
C VAL A 140 24.75 0.07 -35.80
N ASP A 141 26.06 0.01 -36.02
CA ASP A 141 26.71 -1.21 -36.57
C ASP A 141 28.21 -1.26 -36.27
N GLY A 142 28.63 -0.69 -35.14
CA GLY A 142 29.98 -0.85 -34.60
C GLY A 142 30.27 -2.26 -34.08
N ILE A 143 31.55 -2.53 -33.81
CA ILE A 143 32.05 -3.84 -33.39
C ILE A 143 31.41 -4.32 -32.09
N ASP A 144 31.16 -3.41 -31.14
CA ASP A 144 30.50 -3.68 -29.85
C ASP A 144 29.16 -2.95 -29.72
N SER A 145 28.45 -2.80 -30.85
CA SER A 145 27.20 -2.04 -30.89
C SER A 145 26.05 -2.77 -30.18
N ILE A 146 25.14 -2.02 -29.56
CA ILE A 146 23.98 -2.57 -28.85
C ILE A 146 23.09 -3.42 -29.80
N PRO A 147 22.82 -3.03 -31.06
CA PRO A 147 22.08 -3.90 -31.99
C PRO A 147 22.74 -5.27 -32.22
N LEU A 148 24.08 -5.33 -32.27
CA LEU A 148 24.78 -6.61 -32.37
C LEU A 148 24.58 -7.47 -31.12
N GLN A 149 24.61 -6.85 -29.94
CA GLN A 149 24.35 -7.53 -28.67
C GLN A 149 22.91 -8.05 -28.61
N ILE A 150 21.91 -7.24 -28.98
CA ILE A 150 20.49 -7.64 -29.03
C ILE A 150 20.30 -8.86 -29.95
N ASP A 151 20.93 -8.86 -31.13
CA ASP A 151 20.89 -10.01 -32.04
C ASP A 151 21.55 -11.26 -31.43
N GLY A 152 22.62 -11.10 -30.64
CA GLY A 152 23.31 -12.19 -29.94
C GLY A 152 22.52 -12.77 -28.76
N ASP A 153 21.84 -11.91 -28.00
CA ASP A 153 21.11 -12.29 -26.79
C ASP A 153 19.75 -12.95 -27.09
N VAL A 154 19.15 -12.64 -28.25
CA VAL A 154 17.83 -13.14 -28.64
C VAL A 154 17.93 -13.97 -29.92
N PRO A 155 17.96 -15.32 -29.83
CA PRO A 155 18.15 -16.19 -31.00
C PRO A 155 17.16 -15.96 -32.15
N ALA A 156 15.92 -15.61 -31.83
CA ALA A 156 14.88 -15.31 -32.83
C ALA A 156 15.19 -14.05 -33.66
N LEU A 157 15.84 -13.04 -33.06
CA LEU A 157 16.30 -11.83 -33.75
C LEU A 157 17.62 -12.11 -34.48
N GLY A 158 18.55 -12.81 -33.81
CA GLY A 158 19.86 -13.17 -34.33
C GLY A 158 19.81 -13.96 -35.63
N ARG A 159 18.85 -14.88 -35.78
CA ARG A 159 18.62 -15.65 -37.02
C ARG A 159 18.53 -14.77 -38.26
N TYR A 160 17.95 -13.57 -38.14
CA TYR A 160 17.73 -12.64 -39.24
C TYR A 160 18.59 -11.39 -39.14
N THR A 161 19.48 -11.30 -38.14
CA THR A 161 20.22 -10.07 -37.80
C THR A 161 19.30 -8.85 -37.67
N ALA A 162 18.13 -9.07 -37.04
CA ALA A 162 17.00 -8.17 -37.12
C ALA A 162 17.31 -6.79 -36.51
N ALA A 163 17.98 -6.75 -35.36
CA ALA A 163 18.33 -5.50 -34.70
C ALA A 163 19.33 -4.69 -35.52
N ARG A 164 20.37 -5.32 -36.08
CA ARG A 164 21.30 -4.61 -36.97
C ARG A 164 20.64 -4.11 -38.25
N ARG A 165 19.77 -4.91 -38.89
CA ARG A 165 19.02 -4.47 -40.09
C ARG A 165 18.13 -3.28 -39.79
N VAL A 166 17.43 -3.28 -38.65
CA VAL A 166 16.63 -2.15 -38.18
C VAL A 166 17.51 -0.93 -37.93
N ALA A 167 18.61 -1.08 -37.19
CA ALA A 167 19.53 0.01 -36.88
C ALA A 167 20.11 0.66 -38.14
N ARG A 168 20.57 -0.14 -39.10
CA ARG A 168 21.05 0.33 -40.40
C ARG A 168 19.97 1.08 -41.17
N THR A 169 18.76 0.53 -41.21
CA THR A 169 17.63 1.15 -41.92
C THR A 169 17.25 2.50 -41.32
N VAL A 170 17.14 2.58 -39.99
CA VAL A 170 16.85 3.83 -39.29
C VAL A 170 17.97 4.85 -39.52
N PHE A 171 19.24 4.43 -39.39
CA PHE A 171 20.39 5.30 -39.66
C PHE A 171 20.37 5.88 -41.07
N ILE A 172 20.18 5.04 -42.10
CA ILE A 172 20.12 5.48 -43.49
C ILE A 172 18.93 6.43 -43.73
N GLY A 173 17.80 6.23 -43.05
CA GLY A 173 16.64 7.10 -43.25
C GLY A 173 16.56 8.33 -42.35
N SER A 174 17.36 8.41 -41.28
CA SER A 174 17.26 9.50 -40.31
C SER A 174 18.53 10.33 -40.13
N ALA A 175 19.71 9.82 -40.48
CA ALA A 175 20.97 10.55 -40.31
C ALA A 175 21.03 11.89 -41.07
N PRO A 176 20.44 12.02 -42.29
CA PRO A 176 20.37 13.29 -42.99
C PRO A 176 19.43 14.32 -42.35
N SER A 177 18.58 13.91 -41.40
CA SER A 177 17.58 14.80 -40.81
C SER A 177 18.21 15.82 -39.88
N VAL A 178 18.00 17.11 -40.18
CA VAL A 178 18.38 18.22 -39.29
C VAL A 178 17.32 18.43 -38.20
N ALA A 179 17.75 18.89 -37.03
CA ALA A 179 16.89 19.15 -35.88
C ALA A 179 15.75 20.17 -36.17
N SER A 180 15.89 21.00 -37.21
CA SER A 180 14.88 21.97 -37.66
C SER A 180 13.78 21.39 -38.56
N GLN A 181 13.85 20.10 -38.95
CA GLN A 181 12.81 19.47 -39.75
C GLN A 181 11.53 19.26 -38.92
N ARG A 182 10.38 19.68 -39.49
CA ARG A 182 9.06 19.57 -38.84
C ARG A 182 8.59 18.11 -38.66
N VAL A 183 9.11 17.19 -39.46
CA VAL A 183 8.86 15.76 -39.38
C VAL A 183 10.20 15.04 -39.47
N ARG A 184 10.59 14.38 -38.38
CA ARG A 184 11.87 13.65 -38.28
C ARG A 184 11.64 12.14 -38.25
N GLY A 185 12.61 11.39 -38.75
CA GLY A 185 12.66 9.94 -38.61
C GLY A 185 11.75 9.15 -39.54
N LEU A 186 11.88 7.83 -39.41
CA LEU A 186 11.17 6.83 -40.20
C LEU A 186 10.02 6.24 -39.42
N GLU A 187 8.89 6.06 -40.09
CA GLU A 187 7.76 5.29 -39.55
C GLU A 187 8.10 3.80 -39.48
N GLU A 188 7.56 3.09 -38.49
CA GLU A 188 7.78 1.65 -38.29
C GLU A 188 7.51 0.83 -39.57
N ILE A 189 6.44 1.16 -40.30
CA ILE A 189 6.10 0.50 -41.59
C ILE A 189 7.19 0.68 -42.66
N ARG A 190 7.90 1.81 -42.66
CA ARG A 190 9.03 2.06 -43.56
C ARG A 190 10.30 1.37 -43.08
N VAL A 191 10.50 1.27 -41.77
CA VAL A 191 11.58 0.47 -41.20
C VAL A 191 11.42 -1.00 -41.62
N ARG A 192 10.20 -1.55 -41.53
CA ARG A 192 9.90 -2.91 -42.02
C ARG A 192 10.16 -3.06 -43.51
N LEU A 193 9.74 -2.09 -44.33
CA LEU A 193 10.00 -2.07 -45.78
C LEU A 193 11.50 -2.12 -46.10
N GLY A 194 12.35 -1.49 -45.29
CA GLY A 194 13.81 -1.49 -45.49
C GLY A 194 14.56 -2.71 -44.95
N CYS A 195 13.89 -3.59 -44.19
CA CYS A 195 14.52 -4.71 -43.48
C CYS A 195 14.05 -6.10 -43.91
N ALA A 196 12.74 -6.27 -44.13
CA ALA A 196 12.11 -7.58 -44.26
C ALA A 196 12.26 -8.16 -45.68
N GLN A 197 12.63 -9.44 -45.77
CA GLN A 197 12.66 -10.21 -47.01
C GLN A 197 11.53 -11.26 -47.06
N PRO A 198 11.11 -11.69 -48.26
CA PRO A 198 10.16 -12.79 -48.42
C PRO A 198 10.58 -14.04 -47.63
N GLY A 199 9.64 -14.58 -46.85
CA GLY A 199 9.87 -15.73 -45.97
C GLY A 199 10.35 -15.35 -44.56
N GLU A 200 10.66 -14.08 -44.29
CA GLU A 200 10.98 -13.60 -42.95
C GLU A 200 9.73 -13.01 -42.26
N PRO A 201 9.47 -13.35 -40.99
CA PRO A 201 8.35 -12.78 -40.24
C PRO A 201 8.61 -11.30 -39.88
N THR A 202 7.78 -10.40 -40.41
CA THR A 202 7.83 -8.94 -40.20
C THR A 202 7.79 -8.52 -38.73
N ALA A 203 7.07 -9.26 -37.89
CA ALA A 203 6.94 -9.02 -36.46
C ALA A 203 8.29 -9.02 -35.71
N VAL A 204 9.28 -9.78 -36.20
CA VAL A 204 10.64 -9.85 -35.63
C VAL A 204 11.32 -8.47 -35.70
N PHE A 205 11.15 -7.74 -36.80
CA PHE A 205 11.73 -6.40 -36.96
C PHE A 205 11.03 -5.37 -36.07
N GLY A 206 9.71 -5.50 -35.85
CA GLY A 206 8.97 -4.69 -34.89
C GLY A 206 9.43 -4.95 -33.44
N ASP A 207 9.70 -6.21 -33.07
CA ASP A 207 10.23 -6.54 -31.74
C ASP A 207 11.65 -5.99 -31.53
N ALA A 208 12.52 -6.15 -32.54
CA ALA A 208 13.85 -5.57 -32.53
C ALA A 208 13.79 -4.03 -32.32
N LEU A 209 12.93 -3.33 -33.05
CA LEU A 209 12.77 -1.88 -32.93
C LEU A 209 12.30 -1.43 -31.54
N ARG A 210 11.37 -2.16 -30.91
CA ARG A 210 10.91 -1.87 -29.54
C ARG A 210 12.01 -2.06 -28.50
N ARG A 211 12.77 -3.17 -28.57
CA ARG A 211 13.94 -3.41 -27.70
C ARG A 211 15.01 -2.36 -27.90
N MET A 212 15.25 -1.99 -29.15
CA MET A 212 16.19 -0.94 -29.49
C MET A 212 15.77 0.40 -28.87
N SER A 213 14.49 0.79 -28.99
CA SER A 213 13.98 2.04 -28.42
C SER A 213 14.12 2.15 -26.90
N SER A 214 14.21 1.03 -26.18
CA SER A 214 14.43 1.04 -24.73
C SER A 214 15.91 1.00 -24.34
N GLN A 215 16.79 0.43 -25.17
CA GLN A 215 18.19 0.20 -24.82
C GLN A 215 19.17 1.21 -25.41
N LEU A 216 18.93 1.69 -26.62
CA LEU A 216 19.88 2.54 -27.35
C LEU A 216 20.03 3.93 -26.72
N THR A 217 21.23 4.49 -26.88
CA THR A 217 21.62 5.78 -26.28
C THR A 217 21.08 6.97 -27.07
N TYR A 218 21.08 6.86 -28.40
CA TYR A 218 20.89 7.91 -29.38
C TYR A 218 19.64 7.73 -30.25
N LEU A 219 18.91 6.62 -30.07
CA LEU A 219 17.67 6.34 -30.79
C LEU A 219 16.46 6.96 -30.10
N TYR A 220 15.87 7.96 -30.73
CA TYR A 220 14.63 8.58 -30.29
C TYR A 220 13.42 7.91 -30.93
N SER A 221 12.29 7.97 -30.23
CA SER A 221 11.00 7.51 -30.73
C SER A 221 9.88 8.51 -30.40
N ASP A 222 8.97 8.72 -31.35
CA ASP A 222 7.74 9.49 -31.17
C ASP A 222 6.59 8.81 -31.90
N GLY A 223 5.63 8.26 -31.15
CA GLY A 223 4.55 7.45 -31.71
C GLY A 223 5.09 6.29 -32.54
N SER A 224 4.87 6.34 -33.86
CA SER A 224 5.34 5.32 -34.82
C SER A 224 6.66 5.68 -35.50
N ARG A 225 7.31 6.80 -35.14
CA ARG A 225 8.52 7.31 -35.81
C ARG A 225 9.77 7.14 -34.97
N TYR A 226 10.89 6.87 -35.66
CA TYR A 226 12.18 6.57 -35.05
C TYR A 226 13.32 7.32 -35.77
N TRP A 227 14.24 7.91 -35.01
CA TRP A 227 15.41 8.57 -35.57
C TRP A 227 16.60 8.54 -34.63
N TYR A 228 17.80 8.60 -35.20
CA TYR A 228 19.02 8.88 -34.46
C TYR A 228 19.26 10.37 -34.32
N ASP A 229 19.76 10.76 -33.15
CA ASP A 229 20.36 12.07 -32.91
C ASP A 229 21.72 11.92 -32.23
N THR A 230 22.51 12.99 -32.24
CA THR A 230 23.85 13.04 -31.63
C THR A 230 23.82 13.29 -30.12
N ARG A 231 22.65 13.68 -29.59
CA ARG A 231 22.43 13.85 -28.14
C ARG A 231 21.87 12.56 -27.55
N PRO A 232 22.31 12.15 -26.34
CA PRO A 232 21.71 11.03 -25.64
C PRO A 232 20.22 11.27 -25.32
N THR A 233 19.41 10.21 -25.35
CA THR A 233 18.00 10.26 -24.97
C THR A 233 17.83 10.54 -23.48
N VAL A 234 16.70 11.13 -23.11
CA VAL A 234 16.33 11.36 -21.69
C VAL A 234 16.24 10.05 -20.92
N ASN A 235 15.85 8.93 -21.57
CA ASN A 235 15.82 7.59 -20.97
C ASN A 235 17.22 7.08 -20.60
N ARG A 236 18.22 7.36 -21.45
CA ARG A 236 19.61 6.98 -21.16
C ARG A 236 20.15 7.84 -20.02
N LEU A 237 19.93 9.16 -20.10
CA LEU A 237 20.35 10.10 -19.07
C LEU A 237 19.76 9.73 -17.70
N ALA A 238 18.47 9.35 -17.65
CA ALA A 238 17.82 8.95 -16.41
C ALA A 238 18.46 7.69 -15.81
N ARG A 239 18.77 6.68 -16.63
CA ARG A 239 19.44 5.47 -16.19
C ARG A 239 20.85 5.75 -15.67
N ASP A 240 21.61 6.60 -16.36
CA ASP A 240 22.96 7.00 -15.90
C ASP A 240 22.91 7.73 -14.56
N ARG A 241 21.99 8.68 -14.41
CA ARG A 241 21.81 9.40 -13.14
C ARG A 241 21.33 8.48 -12.03
N ALA A 242 20.40 7.58 -12.31
CA ALA A 242 19.90 6.61 -11.34
C ALA A 242 21.03 5.76 -10.74
N GLN A 243 22.01 5.34 -11.56
CA GLN A 243 23.18 4.58 -11.09
C GLN A 243 24.14 5.42 -10.23
N GLY A 244 24.10 6.75 -10.37
CA GLY A 244 24.95 7.67 -9.61
C GLY A 244 24.47 7.96 -8.19
N PHE A 245 23.23 7.61 -7.82
CA PHE A 245 22.69 7.90 -6.49
C PHE A 245 23.21 6.91 -5.43
N PRO A 246 23.90 7.40 -4.37
CA PRO A 246 24.36 6.57 -3.28
C PRO A 246 23.18 6.03 -2.46
N ILE A 247 23.40 4.92 -1.77
CA ILE A 247 22.36 4.24 -0.97
C ILE A 247 21.77 5.16 0.12
N ASP A 248 22.60 6.01 0.73
CA ASP A 248 22.16 6.91 1.81
C ASP A 248 21.12 7.92 1.32
N GLU A 249 21.32 8.51 0.13
CA GLU A 249 20.35 9.43 -0.48
C GLU A 249 19.04 8.70 -0.83
N VAL A 250 19.14 7.45 -1.30
CA VAL A 250 17.98 6.60 -1.58
C VAL A 250 17.19 6.32 -0.30
N HIS A 251 17.87 6.00 0.80
CA HIS A 251 17.24 5.73 2.10
C HIS A 251 16.60 6.99 2.72
N VAL A 252 17.18 8.17 2.49
CA VAL A 252 16.59 9.45 2.88
C VAL A 252 15.27 9.69 2.15
N GLU A 253 15.20 9.43 0.84
CA GLU A 253 13.95 9.55 0.07
C GLU A 253 12.89 8.54 0.53
N ILE A 254 13.27 7.26 0.72
CA ILE A 254 12.35 6.23 1.27
C ILE A 254 11.80 6.68 2.63
N THR A 255 12.66 7.17 3.52
CA THR A 255 12.27 7.67 4.84
C THR A 255 11.33 8.88 4.74
N THR A 256 11.59 9.78 3.80
CA THR A 256 10.73 10.94 3.52
C THR A 256 9.34 10.50 3.09
N ARG A 257 9.24 9.45 2.27
CA ARG A 257 7.96 8.86 1.85
C ARG A 257 7.24 8.16 3.00
N LEU A 258 7.95 7.37 3.81
CA LEU A 258 7.38 6.71 5.00
C LEU A 258 6.74 7.72 5.96
N LYS A 259 7.36 8.88 6.16
CA LYS A 259 6.83 9.97 7.00
C LYS A 259 5.53 10.59 6.45
N LYS A 260 5.31 10.53 5.13
CA LYS A 260 4.11 11.04 4.46
C LYS A 260 2.95 10.05 4.42
N VAL A 261 3.17 8.79 4.80
CA VAL A 261 2.11 7.77 4.82
C VAL A 261 1.01 8.19 5.81
N PRO A 262 -0.28 8.21 5.41
CA PRO A 262 -1.37 8.64 6.27
C PRO A 262 -1.43 7.83 7.58
N LYS A 263 -1.62 8.49 8.72
CA LYS A 263 -1.71 7.81 10.03
C LYS A 263 -3.16 7.47 10.33
N ASN A 264 -3.42 6.30 10.94
CA ASN A 264 -4.76 5.92 11.38
C ASN A 264 -5.00 6.29 12.86
N ARG A 265 -6.17 5.93 13.40
CA ARG A 265 -6.53 6.18 14.82
C ARG A 265 -6.37 4.95 15.71
N GLU A 266 -5.71 3.90 15.22
CA GLU A 266 -5.54 2.62 15.91
C GLU A 266 -4.27 2.58 16.78
N PHE A 267 -3.46 3.64 16.74
CA PHE A 267 -2.25 3.78 17.55
C PHE A 267 -2.18 5.19 18.12
N ALA A 268 -1.64 5.32 19.34
CA ALA A 268 -1.50 6.62 20.00
C ALA A 268 -0.39 7.49 19.37
N ALA A 269 0.68 6.86 18.88
CA ALA A 269 1.73 7.56 18.14
C ALA A 269 2.43 6.67 17.11
N PHE A 270 3.12 7.35 16.20
CA PHE A 270 3.78 6.77 15.03
C PHE A 270 5.22 7.28 14.97
N HIS A 271 6.18 6.40 15.23
CA HIS A 271 7.61 6.71 15.21
C HIS A 271 8.21 6.16 13.91
N VAL A 272 8.54 7.02 12.96
CA VAL A 272 8.98 6.62 11.61
C VAL A 272 10.47 6.79 11.47
N ALA A 273 11.18 5.68 11.22
CA ALA A 273 12.62 5.59 11.06
C ALA A 273 13.38 6.34 12.18
N PRO A 274 13.16 5.98 13.47
CA PRO A 274 13.93 6.56 14.56
C PRO A 274 15.42 6.27 14.35
N ALA A 275 16.28 7.27 14.55
CA ALA A 275 17.72 7.09 14.47
C ALA A 275 18.25 6.41 15.74
N GLU A 276 17.65 6.75 16.88
CA GLU A 276 18.02 6.23 18.19
C GLU A 276 16.79 5.77 18.98
N SER A 277 17.02 4.98 20.04
CA SER A 277 15.95 4.53 20.94
C SER A 277 15.31 5.68 21.74
N SER A 278 16.02 6.81 21.87
CA SER A 278 15.56 8.05 22.52
C SER A 278 14.44 8.75 21.74
N ASP A 279 14.37 8.57 20.41
CA ASP A 279 13.34 9.12 19.52
C ASP A 279 11.95 8.48 19.72
N VAL A 280 11.92 7.33 20.41
CA VAL A 280 10.68 6.61 20.74
C VAL A 280 10.27 6.94 22.17
N VAL A 281 9.25 7.79 22.29
CA VAL A 281 8.67 8.19 23.58
C VAL A 281 8.13 6.96 24.34
N ASP A 282 8.35 6.93 25.65
CA ASP A 282 7.94 5.84 26.55
C ASP A 282 6.70 6.26 27.33
N GLU A 283 5.53 5.79 26.88
CA GLU A 283 4.22 6.05 27.48
C GLU A 283 3.40 4.76 27.48
N ASP A 284 2.36 4.75 28.30
CA ASP A 284 1.50 3.60 28.59
C ASP A 284 0.43 3.32 27.52
N ARG A 285 0.59 3.83 26.29
CA ARG A 285 -0.33 3.59 25.16
C ARG A 285 0.39 3.02 23.96
N VAL A 286 -0.33 2.21 23.18
CA VAL A 286 0.23 1.47 22.05
C VAL A 286 0.77 2.40 20.96
N ARG A 287 2.03 2.18 20.59
CA ARG A 287 2.78 2.97 19.62
C ARG A 287 3.37 2.06 18.57
N VAL A 288 3.32 2.52 17.32
CA VAL A 288 3.92 1.82 16.19
C VAL A 288 5.26 2.46 15.83
N VAL A 289 6.28 1.63 15.72
CA VAL A 289 7.63 2.02 15.29
C VAL A 289 7.88 1.43 13.91
N VAL A 290 8.04 2.27 12.90
CA VAL A 290 8.42 1.85 11.55
C VAL A 290 9.94 1.92 11.45
N LEU A 291 10.61 0.79 11.25
CA LEU A 291 12.08 0.77 11.24
C LEU A 291 12.67 1.38 9.95
N THR A 292 13.94 1.74 10.03
CA THR A 292 14.73 2.27 8.91
C THR A 292 14.83 1.26 7.76
N PRO A 293 15.09 1.72 6.52
CA PRO A 293 15.23 0.84 5.35
C PRO A 293 16.28 -0.27 5.52
N ASP A 294 17.37 0.01 6.25
CA ASP A 294 18.46 -0.93 6.52
C ASP A 294 18.09 -2.08 7.49
N ALA A 295 17.10 -1.83 8.35
CA ALA A 295 16.66 -2.78 9.37
C ALA A 295 15.69 -3.80 8.78
N THR A 296 16.19 -4.64 7.88
CA THR A 296 15.39 -5.62 7.13
C THR A 296 15.13 -6.91 7.89
N TYR A 297 13.98 -7.52 7.62
CA TYR A 297 13.58 -8.82 8.16
C TYR A 297 13.50 -9.87 7.06
N LYS A 298 13.95 -11.09 7.39
CA LYS A 298 13.84 -12.28 6.54
C LYS A 298 13.25 -13.43 7.36
N ARG A 299 12.18 -14.04 6.84
CA ARG A 299 11.47 -15.14 7.53
C ARG A 299 12.43 -16.28 7.90
N ARG A 300 12.26 -16.84 9.09
CA ARG A 300 13.08 -17.93 9.68
C ARG A 300 14.52 -17.53 10.03
N ASN A 301 14.82 -16.24 10.09
CA ASN A 301 16.06 -15.73 10.64
C ASN A 301 15.76 -14.77 11.80
N ASP A 302 15.96 -15.26 13.03
CA ASP A 302 15.62 -14.52 14.24
C ASP A 302 16.75 -13.57 14.68
N GLN A 303 17.89 -13.54 13.96
CA GLN A 303 19.01 -12.64 14.21
C GLN A 303 19.16 -11.59 13.10
N THR A 304 18.05 -11.14 12.53
CA THR A 304 18.05 -10.06 11.54
C THR A 304 18.34 -8.71 12.18
N VAL A 305 18.84 -7.77 11.38
CA VAL A 305 19.06 -6.38 11.81
C VAL A 305 17.76 -5.78 12.35
N ALA A 306 16.62 -6.05 11.70
CA ALA A 306 15.29 -5.66 12.19
C ALA A 306 15.03 -6.08 13.63
N VAL A 307 15.27 -7.35 13.97
CA VAL A 307 15.01 -7.90 15.30
C VAL A 307 15.96 -7.29 16.34
N GLN A 308 17.24 -7.12 16.00
CA GLN A 308 18.23 -6.51 16.90
C GLN A 308 17.92 -5.03 17.19
N THR A 309 17.55 -4.26 16.16
CA THR A 309 17.13 -2.87 16.30
C THR A 309 15.83 -2.77 17.11
N ALA A 310 14.84 -3.62 16.81
CA ALA A 310 13.60 -3.67 17.58
C ALA A 310 13.85 -4.01 19.05
N GLN A 311 14.72 -4.99 19.35
CA GLN A 311 15.09 -5.36 20.72
C GLN A 311 15.74 -4.18 21.45
N THR A 312 16.66 -3.48 20.80
CA THR A 312 17.36 -2.33 21.39
C THR A 312 16.39 -1.20 21.73
N ILE A 313 15.43 -0.91 20.85
CA ILE A 313 14.38 0.10 21.09
C ILE A 313 13.42 -0.39 22.18
N LEU A 314 13.11 -1.67 22.23
CA LEU A 314 12.22 -2.25 23.23
C LEU A 314 12.81 -2.20 24.65
N GLU A 315 14.12 -2.42 24.78
CA GLU A 315 14.80 -2.45 26.07
C GLU A 315 15.19 -1.07 26.59
N ASN A 316 15.48 -0.13 25.68
CA ASN A 316 16.10 1.15 26.02
C ASN A 316 15.30 2.38 25.54
N ARG A 317 15.50 3.49 26.25
CA ARG A 317 15.09 4.84 25.85
C ARG A 317 16.29 5.75 26.06
N GLY A 318 17.13 5.89 25.02
CA GLY A 318 18.45 6.48 25.16
C GLY A 318 19.30 5.64 26.12
N ASN A 319 19.84 6.27 27.16
CA ASN A 319 20.65 5.60 28.19
C ASN A 319 19.83 4.96 29.33
N GLY A 320 18.50 5.18 29.36
CA GLY A 320 17.61 4.63 30.39
C GLY A 320 16.93 3.34 29.94
N GLN A 321 16.50 2.53 30.90
CA GLN A 321 15.67 1.36 30.63
C GLN A 321 14.25 1.80 30.25
N ARG A 322 13.67 1.18 29.22
CA ARG A 322 12.28 1.41 28.82
C ARG A 322 11.33 0.69 29.77
N LEU A 323 10.28 1.40 30.21
CA LEU A 323 9.28 0.86 31.12
C LEU A 323 8.14 0.19 30.35
N TYR A 324 7.48 0.88 29.41
CA TYR A 324 6.26 0.41 28.76
C TYR A 324 6.54 -0.47 27.54
N LYS A 325 7.30 -1.56 27.74
CA LYS A 325 7.73 -2.47 26.67
C LYS A 325 6.57 -3.13 25.96
N ASN A 326 5.50 -3.46 26.70
CA ASN A 326 4.32 -4.08 26.11
C ASN A 326 3.51 -3.11 25.23
N MET A 327 3.87 -1.82 25.15
CA MET A 327 3.16 -0.83 24.33
C MET A 327 3.83 -0.56 22.98
N LEU A 328 4.89 -1.29 22.61
CA LEU A 328 5.56 -1.14 21.32
C LEU A 328 5.23 -2.26 20.35
N VAL A 329 4.97 -1.89 19.09
CA VAL A 329 4.89 -2.81 17.95
C VAL A 329 5.72 -2.25 16.79
N PHE A 330 6.31 -3.12 15.97
CA PHE A 330 7.27 -2.70 14.94
C PHE A 330 6.82 -3.11 13.55
N ILE A 331 6.85 -2.17 12.59
CA ILE A 331 6.67 -2.45 11.17
C ILE A 331 8.03 -2.39 10.49
N VAL A 332 8.40 -3.45 9.78
CA VAL A 332 9.76 -3.63 9.25
C VAL A 332 9.75 -4.00 7.76
N PRO A 333 10.77 -3.58 7.00
CA PRO A 333 10.88 -3.93 5.59
C PRO A 333 11.28 -5.41 5.39
N ASP A 334 10.71 -6.04 4.37
CA ASP A 334 11.09 -7.37 3.90
C ASP A 334 12.42 -7.30 3.12
N ALA A 335 13.38 -8.14 3.51
CA ALA A 335 14.70 -8.17 2.89
C ALA A 335 14.67 -8.51 1.38
N GLY A 336 13.67 -9.28 0.91
CA GLY A 336 13.54 -9.61 -0.51
C GLY A 336 12.93 -8.48 -1.35
N GLY A 337 12.19 -7.56 -0.72
CA GLY A 337 11.58 -6.40 -1.39
C GLY A 337 12.50 -5.18 -1.47
N MET A 338 13.50 -5.08 -0.60
CA MET A 338 14.32 -3.86 -0.48
C MET A 338 15.09 -3.50 -1.74
N GLU A 339 15.77 -4.45 -2.38
CA GLU A 339 16.54 -4.16 -3.61
C GLU A 339 15.64 -3.57 -4.72
N ALA A 340 14.42 -4.09 -4.86
CA ALA A 340 13.45 -3.57 -5.82
C ALA A 340 12.95 -2.16 -5.45
N LEU A 341 12.75 -1.87 -4.16
CA LEU A 341 12.38 -0.54 -3.67
C LEU A 341 13.51 0.48 -3.88
N GLU A 342 14.75 0.11 -3.57
CA GLU A 342 15.92 0.97 -3.78
C GLU A 342 16.10 1.29 -5.26
N ASN A 343 16.02 0.29 -6.15
CA ASN A 343 16.16 0.50 -7.58
C ASN A 343 15.03 1.38 -8.15
N ALA A 344 13.78 1.16 -7.73
CA ALA A 344 12.67 2.03 -8.12
C ALA A 344 12.89 3.48 -7.64
N THR A 345 13.45 3.66 -6.44
CA THR A 345 13.74 4.98 -5.86
C THR A 345 14.87 5.67 -6.61
N ARG A 346 15.94 4.95 -7.00
CA ARG A 346 17.02 5.46 -7.85
C ARG A 346 16.49 5.95 -9.20
N GLU A 347 15.60 5.19 -9.83
CA GLU A 347 14.96 5.61 -11.08
C GLU A 347 14.15 6.89 -10.90
N TYR A 348 13.37 6.98 -9.82
CA TYR A 348 12.62 8.19 -9.47
C TYR A 348 13.53 9.41 -9.29
N LEU A 349 14.60 9.29 -8.50
CA LEU A 349 15.60 10.36 -8.29
C LEU A 349 16.31 10.74 -9.59
N GLY A 350 16.61 9.75 -10.44
CA GLY A 350 17.13 9.95 -11.80
C GLY A 350 16.23 10.86 -12.62
N TRP A 351 14.94 10.55 -12.70
CA TRP A 351 13.96 11.39 -13.41
C TRP A 351 13.75 12.76 -12.76
N GLN A 352 13.73 12.81 -11.43
CA GLN A 352 13.53 14.06 -10.68
C GLN A 352 14.68 15.05 -10.95
N SER A 353 15.92 14.57 -10.97
CA SER A 353 17.09 15.40 -11.27
C SER A 353 17.04 15.99 -12.68
N ILE A 354 16.58 15.22 -13.68
CA ILE A 354 16.45 15.70 -15.06
C ILE A 354 15.36 16.76 -15.16
N GLN A 355 14.25 16.58 -14.45
CA GLN A 355 13.19 17.58 -14.40
C GLN A 355 13.68 18.88 -13.74
N ALA A 356 14.47 18.79 -12.66
CA ALA A 356 15.05 19.96 -12.00
C ALA A 356 16.03 20.72 -12.91
N GLU A 357 16.67 20.02 -13.85
CA GLU A 357 17.65 20.57 -14.80
C GLU A 357 17.07 20.76 -16.23
N GLU A 358 15.75 20.93 -16.38
CA GLU A 358 15.14 20.99 -17.71
C GLU A 358 15.64 22.16 -18.59
N GLU A 359 15.96 23.30 -17.98
CA GLU A 359 16.51 24.48 -18.64
C GLU A 359 17.98 24.30 -19.06
N PRO A 360 18.93 23.95 -18.18
CA PRO A 360 20.33 23.76 -18.58
C PRO A 360 20.51 22.62 -19.59
N LEU A 361 19.67 21.58 -19.52
CA LEU A 361 19.66 20.49 -20.50
C LEU A 361 19.03 20.88 -21.85
N ASN A 362 18.43 22.08 -21.94
CA ASN A 362 17.72 22.58 -23.12
C ASN A 362 16.68 21.57 -23.64
N LEU A 363 15.89 20.97 -22.74
CA LEU A 363 14.90 19.96 -23.12
C LEU A 363 13.79 20.59 -23.96
N ASP A 364 13.50 19.96 -25.09
CA ASP A 364 12.37 20.35 -25.93
C ASP A 364 11.02 20.00 -25.30
N ALA A 365 9.92 20.48 -25.90
CA ALA A 365 8.57 20.27 -25.36
C ALA A 365 8.17 18.78 -25.28
N GLN A 366 8.67 17.94 -26.19
CA GLN A 366 8.39 16.50 -26.20
C GLN A 366 9.15 15.79 -25.08
N GLN A 367 10.45 16.08 -24.94
CA GLN A 367 11.32 15.57 -23.90
C GLN A 367 10.80 15.94 -22.51
N ARG A 368 10.35 17.19 -22.31
CA ARG A 368 9.74 17.61 -21.03
C ARG A 368 8.48 16.81 -20.69
N ARG A 369 7.61 16.56 -21.68
CA ARG A 369 6.42 15.70 -21.50
C ARG A 369 6.80 14.27 -21.16
N GLN A 370 7.81 13.72 -21.83
CA GLN A 370 8.33 12.38 -21.56
C GLN A 370 8.89 12.27 -20.14
N VAL A 371 9.75 13.20 -19.72
CA VAL A 371 10.33 13.25 -18.37
C VAL A 371 9.22 13.32 -17.32
N LYS A 372 8.23 14.21 -17.50
CA LYS A 372 7.10 14.32 -16.57
C LYS A 372 6.31 13.03 -16.45
N ASN A 373 5.98 12.38 -17.57
CA ASN A 373 5.24 11.12 -17.57
C ASN A 373 6.04 9.98 -16.93
N SER A 374 7.34 9.88 -17.23
CA SER A 374 8.22 8.89 -16.63
C SER A 374 8.41 9.11 -15.14
N LEU A 375 8.57 10.36 -14.69
CA LEU A 375 8.67 10.71 -13.28
C LEU A 375 7.41 10.32 -12.50
N ASN A 376 6.22 10.60 -13.04
CA ASN A 376 4.96 10.20 -12.41
C ASN A 376 4.85 8.67 -12.27
N LYS A 377 5.19 7.92 -13.32
CA LYS A 377 5.21 6.45 -13.28
C LYS A 377 6.23 5.90 -12.28
N ALA A 378 7.43 6.48 -12.24
CA ALA A 378 8.45 6.10 -11.28
C ALA A 378 7.97 6.39 -9.84
N ASN A 379 7.32 7.54 -9.62
CA ASN A 379 6.74 7.88 -8.32
C ASN A 379 5.70 6.85 -7.85
N GLU A 380 4.74 6.48 -8.72
CA GLU A 380 3.73 5.46 -8.43
C GLU A 380 4.38 4.09 -8.13
N THR A 381 5.44 3.74 -8.87
CA THR A 381 6.18 2.49 -8.69
C THR A 381 6.86 2.45 -7.33
N VAL A 382 7.48 3.55 -6.88
CA VAL A 382 8.07 3.64 -5.53
C VAL A 382 7.00 3.48 -4.46
N ASP A 383 5.85 4.15 -4.60
CA ASP A 383 4.75 4.06 -3.61
C ASP A 383 4.15 2.65 -3.53
N LEU A 384 4.10 1.92 -4.64
CA LEU A 384 3.71 0.51 -4.67
C LEU A 384 4.75 -0.37 -3.96
N ARG A 385 6.02 -0.26 -4.35
CA ARG A 385 7.12 -1.07 -3.78
C ARG A 385 7.31 -0.80 -2.29
N LEU A 386 7.12 0.44 -1.84
CA LEU A 386 7.21 0.81 -0.43
C LEU A 386 6.14 0.08 0.40
N ARG A 387 4.89 0.02 -0.09
CA ARG A 387 3.80 -0.71 0.58
C ARG A 387 4.02 -2.22 0.58
N GLU A 388 4.55 -2.78 -0.50
CA GLU A 388 4.87 -4.22 -0.59
C GLU A 388 6.03 -4.61 0.32
N THR A 389 7.04 -3.75 0.42
CA THR A 389 8.27 -4.02 1.17
C THR A 389 8.04 -3.91 2.67
N TYR A 390 7.36 -2.86 3.15
CA TYR A 390 6.97 -2.72 4.55
C TYR A 390 5.76 -3.61 4.88
N SER A 391 6.04 -4.90 5.03
CA SER A 391 5.02 -5.96 5.14
C SER A 391 5.21 -6.92 6.31
N TRP A 392 6.12 -6.64 7.23
CA TRP A 392 6.30 -7.43 8.46
C TRP A 392 5.94 -6.63 9.69
N LEU A 393 5.24 -7.28 10.61
CA LEU A 393 4.87 -6.78 11.92
C LEU A 393 5.58 -7.64 12.98
N LEU A 394 6.48 -7.05 13.75
CA LEU A 394 7.12 -7.68 14.90
C LEU A 394 6.41 -7.21 16.16
N THR A 395 5.93 -8.18 16.93
CA THR A 395 5.20 -7.93 18.18
C THR A 395 5.95 -8.58 19.34
N PRO A 396 6.32 -7.83 20.39
CA PRO A 396 6.98 -8.42 21.54
C PRO A 396 5.98 -9.29 22.31
N ILE A 397 6.42 -10.51 22.66
CA ILE A 397 5.70 -11.49 23.45
C ILE A 397 6.64 -12.11 24.48
N GLN A 398 6.11 -12.53 25.63
CA GLN A 398 6.90 -13.22 26.64
C GLN A 398 6.08 -14.40 27.20
N PRO A 399 6.19 -15.60 26.60
CA PRO A 399 5.36 -16.74 27.01
C PRO A 399 5.57 -17.20 28.46
N ASP A 400 6.80 -17.07 28.96
CA ASP A 400 7.17 -17.33 30.36
C ASP A 400 7.60 -16.01 31.01
N PRO A 401 6.98 -15.58 32.13
CA PRO A 401 7.36 -14.36 32.87
C PRO A 401 8.84 -14.29 33.26
N LEU A 402 9.50 -15.43 33.45
CA LEU A 402 10.93 -15.52 33.77
C LEU A 402 11.82 -15.72 32.52
N GLY A 403 11.19 -15.97 31.37
CA GLY A 403 11.85 -16.14 30.08
C GLY A 403 12.24 -14.83 29.41
N LYS A 404 12.90 -14.93 28.25
CA LYS A 404 13.26 -13.78 27.42
C LYS A 404 12.04 -13.25 26.67
N ILE A 405 12.05 -11.96 26.37
CA ILE A 405 11.07 -11.38 25.43
C ILE A 405 11.49 -11.79 24.02
N GLU A 406 10.54 -12.32 23.25
CA GLU A 406 10.71 -12.75 21.88
C GLU A 406 9.81 -11.93 20.95
N PHE A 407 10.13 -11.89 19.65
CA PHE A 407 9.29 -11.23 18.67
C PHE A 407 8.47 -12.23 17.87
N GLN A 408 7.15 -12.12 17.97
CA GLN A 408 6.25 -12.77 17.04
C GLN A 408 6.21 -11.98 15.73
N ALA A 409 6.74 -12.59 14.66
CA ALA A 409 6.80 -11.99 13.33
C ALA A 409 5.61 -12.43 12.47
N ASN A 410 4.75 -11.48 12.11
CA ASN A 410 3.57 -11.71 11.29
C ASN A 410 3.65 -10.90 10.00
N ARG A 411 3.34 -11.53 8.86
CA ARG A 411 3.22 -10.80 7.59
C ARG A 411 1.88 -10.06 7.54
N ILE A 412 1.90 -8.79 7.16
CA ILE A 412 0.72 -7.94 6.99
C ILE A 412 0.38 -7.80 5.50
N SER A 413 -0.72 -8.40 5.07
CA SER A 413 -1.13 -8.49 3.65
C SER A 413 -2.29 -7.55 3.31
N GLY A 414 -2.42 -7.21 2.02
CA GLY A 414 -3.47 -6.35 1.46
C GLY A 414 -2.93 -5.07 0.81
N ASP A 415 -3.80 -4.35 0.11
CA ASP A 415 -3.45 -3.18 -0.73
C ASP A 415 -3.53 -1.83 0.00
N ASP A 416 -4.18 -1.84 1.17
CA ASP A 416 -4.32 -0.69 2.06
C ASP A 416 -2.96 -0.31 2.70
N ASN A 417 -2.93 0.86 3.30
CA ASN A 417 -1.81 1.36 4.09
C ASN A 417 -1.34 0.35 5.16
N PHE A 418 -0.02 0.21 5.32
CA PHE A 418 0.58 -0.71 6.29
C PHE A 418 0.15 -0.47 7.75
N TYR A 419 -0.20 0.75 8.16
CA TYR A 419 -0.76 0.98 9.50
C TYR A 419 -2.12 0.30 9.69
N ASN A 420 -3.00 0.38 8.68
CA ASN A 420 -4.30 -0.29 8.72
C ASN A 420 -4.15 -1.81 8.68
N ARG A 421 -3.22 -2.31 7.88
CA ARG A 421 -2.91 -3.74 7.81
C ARG A 421 -2.34 -4.25 9.14
N ALA A 422 -1.45 -3.49 9.79
CA ALA A 422 -0.90 -3.82 11.10
C ALA A 422 -1.98 -3.85 12.20
N ALA A 423 -2.79 -2.79 12.31
CA ALA A 423 -3.87 -2.73 13.30
C ALA A 423 -4.87 -3.88 13.14
N ARG A 424 -5.29 -4.17 11.90
CA ARG A 424 -6.18 -5.29 11.58
C ARG A 424 -5.57 -6.63 12.00
N LYS A 425 -4.27 -6.84 11.72
CA LYS A 425 -3.56 -8.06 12.08
C LYS A 425 -3.44 -8.23 13.61
N LEU A 426 -3.10 -7.16 14.33
CA LEU A 426 -3.03 -7.16 15.78
C LEU A 426 -4.38 -7.51 16.42
N LYS A 427 -5.47 -6.92 15.91
CA LYS A 427 -6.82 -7.19 16.40
C LYS A 427 -7.26 -8.64 16.10
N GLN A 428 -6.98 -9.15 14.90
CA GLN A 428 -7.33 -10.51 14.50
C GLN A 428 -6.59 -11.58 15.32
N ASP A 429 -5.32 -11.34 15.62
CA ASP A 429 -4.48 -12.28 16.38
C ASP A 429 -4.64 -12.12 17.90
N GLY A 430 -5.48 -11.20 18.38
CA GLY A 430 -5.63 -10.91 19.81
C GLY A 430 -4.40 -10.25 20.46
N LEU A 431 -3.47 -9.74 19.65
CA LEU A 431 -2.25 -9.05 20.10
C LEU A 431 -2.50 -7.58 20.47
N LEU A 432 -3.68 -7.05 20.15
CA LEU A 432 -4.18 -5.77 20.62
C LEU A 432 -5.68 -5.89 20.92
N ILE A 433 -6.01 -5.81 22.20
CA ILE A 433 -7.36 -6.13 22.70
C ILE A 433 -8.17 -4.83 22.82
N HIS A 434 -9.23 -4.73 22.02
CA HIS A 434 -10.19 -3.60 22.08
C HIS A 434 -11.41 -3.88 22.97
N GLN A 435 -11.65 -5.14 23.30
CA GLN A 435 -12.73 -5.59 24.17
C GLN A 435 -12.20 -6.76 24.97
N TRP A 436 -12.31 -6.67 26.29
CA TRP A 436 -11.73 -7.66 27.18
C TRP A 436 -12.80 -8.26 28.10
N SER A 437 -12.82 -9.59 28.18
CA SER A 437 -13.81 -10.30 29.00
C SER A 437 -13.45 -10.19 30.49
N PRO A 438 -14.43 -9.95 31.38
CA PRO A 438 -14.21 -10.04 32.82
C PRO A 438 -13.62 -11.39 33.25
N ASP A 439 -14.02 -12.48 32.60
CA ASP A 439 -13.52 -13.83 32.94
C ASP A 439 -12.03 -13.98 32.57
N ILE A 440 -11.60 -13.41 31.43
CA ILE A 440 -10.18 -13.44 31.03
C ILE A 440 -9.36 -12.56 31.97
N LEU A 441 -9.87 -11.37 32.33
CA LEU A 441 -9.22 -10.53 33.34
C LEU A 441 -9.04 -11.31 34.65
N ARG A 442 -10.07 -12.02 35.12
CA ARG A 442 -9.98 -12.86 36.31
C ARG A 442 -8.91 -13.95 36.17
N MET A 443 -8.84 -14.64 35.03
CA MET A 443 -7.80 -15.64 34.78
C MET A 443 -6.39 -15.06 34.86
N GLU A 444 -6.15 -13.87 34.30
CA GLU A 444 -4.84 -13.20 34.36
C GLU A 444 -4.48 -12.75 35.80
N LEU A 445 -5.47 -12.25 36.54
CA LEU A 445 -5.30 -11.88 37.94
C LEU A 445 -4.89 -13.09 38.79
N ASP A 446 -5.62 -14.21 38.70
CA ASP A 446 -5.31 -15.46 39.41
C ASP A 446 -3.94 -16.03 39.02
N LYS A 447 -3.55 -15.87 37.75
CA LYS A 447 -2.31 -16.47 37.23
C LYS A 447 -1.05 -15.71 37.65
N TYR A 448 -1.09 -14.37 37.65
CA TYR A 448 0.13 -13.56 37.79
C TYR A 448 0.12 -12.55 38.95
N ILE A 449 -1.06 -12.08 39.34
CA ILE A 449 -1.19 -10.96 40.27
C ILE A 449 -1.51 -11.47 41.68
N TRP A 450 -2.63 -12.16 41.83
CA TRP A 450 -3.12 -12.67 43.10
C TRP A 450 -2.40 -13.95 43.50
N SER A 451 -1.93 -13.96 44.75
CA SER A 451 -1.31 -15.13 45.36
C SER A 451 -1.28 -14.95 46.87
N ALA A 452 -1.06 -16.04 47.60
CA ALA A 452 -0.90 -15.98 49.05
C ALA A 452 0.24 -15.02 49.48
N ASP A 453 1.32 -14.94 48.68
CA ASP A 453 2.49 -14.13 48.99
C ASP A 453 2.32 -12.64 48.63
N LYS A 454 1.64 -12.34 47.52
CA LYS A 454 1.44 -10.97 47.02
C LYS A 454 0.16 -10.30 47.52
N GLY A 455 -0.78 -11.09 48.03
CA GLY A 455 -2.10 -10.64 48.43
C GLY A 455 -3.17 -10.79 47.34
N TRP A 456 -4.40 -10.42 47.72
CA TRP A 456 -5.63 -10.66 46.95
C TRP A 456 -6.33 -9.37 46.49
N THR A 457 -5.59 -8.26 46.49
CA THR A 457 -6.05 -6.95 46.05
C THR A 457 -5.01 -6.31 45.13
N ILE A 458 -5.46 -5.53 44.14
CA ILE A 458 -4.59 -4.74 43.28
C ILE A 458 -5.23 -3.40 42.94
N ASN A 459 -4.46 -2.31 43.00
CA ASN A 459 -4.91 -1.01 42.52
C ASN A 459 -5.10 -1.02 40.99
N LEU A 460 -6.20 -0.43 40.52
CA LEU A 460 -6.58 -0.47 39.11
C LEU A 460 -5.56 0.23 38.19
N LYS A 461 -5.00 1.36 38.64
CA LYS A 461 -3.94 2.07 37.92
C LYS A 461 -2.64 1.26 37.93
N GLN A 462 -2.29 0.62 39.03
CA GLN A 462 -1.13 -0.26 39.10
C GLN A 462 -1.26 -1.46 38.16
N LEU A 463 -2.45 -2.07 38.08
CA LEU A 463 -2.75 -3.14 37.13
C LEU A 463 -2.51 -2.67 35.69
N TRP A 464 -2.98 -1.47 35.33
CA TRP A 464 -2.72 -0.89 34.02
C TRP A 464 -1.22 -0.74 33.73
N HIS A 465 -0.43 -0.25 34.69
CA HIS A 465 1.02 -0.17 34.53
C HIS A 465 1.64 -1.55 34.28
N TYR A 466 1.20 -2.59 34.98
CA TYR A 466 1.68 -3.95 34.72
C TYR A 466 1.33 -4.44 33.32
N LEU A 467 0.08 -4.27 32.88
CA LEU A 467 -0.35 -4.59 31.52
C LEU A 467 0.49 -3.85 30.47
N ALA A 468 0.88 -2.60 30.74
CA ALA A 468 1.68 -1.78 29.83
C ALA A 468 3.19 -2.11 29.86
N GLN A 469 3.73 -2.57 30.98
CA GLN A 469 5.16 -2.82 31.16
C GLN A 469 5.58 -4.24 30.76
N TYR A 470 4.78 -5.25 31.10
CA TYR A 470 5.19 -6.66 31.00
C TYR A 470 4.60 -7.36 29.78
N CYS A 471 5.46 -7.89 28.90
CA CYS A 471 5.05 -8.54 27.65
C CYS A 471 4.42 -9.93 27.83
N TYR A 472 4.41 -10.48 29.05
CA TYR A 472 3.70 -11.73 29.37
C TYR A 472 2.23 -11.48 29.72
N LEU A 473 1.85 -10.22 29.94
CA LEU A 473 0.46 -9.81 30.16
C LEU A 473 -0.19 -9.35 28.84
N PRO A 474 -1.53 -9.43 28.74
CA PRO A 474 -2.23 -8.98 27.54
C PRO A 474 -2.05 -7.48 27.26
N ARG A 475 -1.90 -7.15 25.97
CA ARG A 475 -1.85 -5.75 25.50
C ARG A 475 -3.26 -5.25 25.20
N LEU A 476 -3.73 -4.31 26.01
CA LEU A 476 -5.00 -3.63 25.79
C LEU A 476 -4.82 -2.38 24.92
N PHE A 477 -5.87 -1.98 24.21
CA PHE A 477 -5.87 -0.79 23.36
C PHE A 477 -5.71 0.51 24.15
N ASP A 478 -6.47 0.65 25.24
CA ASP A 478 -6.42 1.77 26.17
C ASP A 478 -6.98 1.39 27.55
N GLN A 479 -6.95 2.34 28.48
CA GLN A 479 -7.46 2.19 29.84
C GLN A 479 -8.98 1.94 29.87
N ASP A 480 -9.73 2.46 28.90
CA ASP A 480 -11.18 2.33 28.85
C ASP A 480 -11.60 0.87 28.61
N VAL A 481 -10.79 0.09 27.88
CA VAL A 481 -10.98 -1.36 27.75
C VAL A 481 -10.91 -2.06 29.11
N LEU A 482 -9.94 -1.70 29.95
CA LEU A 482 -9.81 -2.27 31.30
C LEU A 482 -10.99 -1.86 32.18
N ILE A 483 -11.33 -0.57 32.20
CA ILE A 483 -12.44 -0.02 33.01
C ILE A 483 -13.76 -0.70 32.62
N THR A 484 -14.02 -0.86 31.32
CA THR A 484 -15.22 -1.52 30.81
C THR A 484 -15.26 -3.00 31.20
N ALA A 485 -14.12 -3.72 31.14
CA ALA A 485 -14.04 -5.10 31.59
C ALA A 485 -14.32 -5.24 33.10
N VAL A 486 -13.83 -4.31 33.92
CA VAL A 486 -14.12 -4.29 35.36
C VAL A 486 -15.59 -4.00 35.60
N GLN A 487 -16.15 -2.97 34.97
CA GLN A 487 -17.55 -2.58 35.12
C GLN A 487 -18.51 -3.71 34.76
N ASN A 488 -18.23 -4.41 33.65
CA ASN A 488 -19.02 -5.56 33.22
C ASN A 488 -18.84 -6.79 34.13
N GLY A 489 -17.70 -6.91 34.83
CA GLY A 489 -17.44 -7.99 35.77
C GLY A 489 -18.21 -7.83 37.08
N VAL A 490 -18.12 -6.65 37.69
CA VAL A 490 -18.69 -6.43 39.04
C VAL A 490 -20.22 -6.47 39.08
N GLY A 491 -20.89 -6.18 37.97
CA GLY A 491 -22.35 -6.21 37.88
C GLY A 491 -22.97 -7.58 37.63
N ARG A 492 -22.15 -8.62 37.36
CA ARG A 492 -22.65 -9.97 37.09
C ARG A 492 -23.10 -10.67 38.37
N LEU A 493 -24.05 -11.60 38.25
CA LEU A 493 -24.48 -12.47 39.36
C LEU A 493 -23.40 -13.45 39.80
N ASP A 494 -22.50 -13.83 38.89
CA ASP A 494 -21.32 -14.64 39.12
C ASP A 494 -20.05 -13.79 39.18
N ALA A 495 -20.16 -12.55 39.70
CA ALA A 495 -19.11 -11.52 39.65
C ALA A 495 -17.72 -12.12 39.91
N PRO A 496 -16.83 -12.16 38.90
CA PRO A 496 -15.56 -12.86 39.03
C PRO A 496 -14.59 -12.13 39.98
N PHE A 497 -14.85 -10.87 40.27
CA PHE A 497 -14.09 -10.03 41.18
C PHE A 497 -14.98 -8.92 41.72
N ALA A 498 -14.52 -8.29 42.79
CA ALA A 498 -15.15 -7.11 43.35
C ALA A 498 -14.29 -5.87 43.14
N TYR A 499 -14.91 -4.70 43.18
CA TYR A 499 -14.24 -3.41 43.08
C TYR A 499 -14.52 -2.57 44.33
N ALA A 500 -13.52 -1.84 44.82
CA ALA A 500 -13.70 -0.86 45.89
C ALA A 500 -13.04 0.47 45.52
N THR A 501 -13.60 1.58 46.00
CA THR A 501 -13.01 2.91 45.84
C THR A 501 -11.81 3.14 46.77
N GLY A 502 -11.66 2.32 47.81
CA GLY A 502 -10.52 2.39 48.72
C GLY A 502 -10.67 1.49 49.94
N ILE A 503 -9.83 1.74 50.95
CA ILE A 503 -9.85 1.06 52.25
C ILE A 503 -9.92 2.13 53.34
N ASP A 504 -10.75 1.91 54.37
CA ASP A 504 -10.83 2.80 55.53
C ASP A 504 -9.67 2.59 56.53
N ALA A 505 -9.60 3.42 57.57
CA ALA A 505 -8.57 3.30 58.60
C ALA A 505 -8.63 1.98 59.40
N SER A 506 -9.75 1.26 59.34
CA SER A 506 -9.97 -0.01 60.03
C SER A 506 -9.65 -1.22 59.15
N GLY A 507 -9.29 -1.01 57.88
CA GLY A 507 -8.97 -2.07 56.92
C GLY A 507 -10.15 -2.65 56.16
N TYR A 508 -11.33 -2.03 56.22
CA TYR A 508 -12.51 -2.41 55.44
C TYR A 508 -12.58 -1.70 54.10
N HIS A 509 -13.09 -2.39 53.09
CA HIS A 509 -13.24 -1.82 51.75
C HIS A 509 -14.42 -0.83 51.71
N THR A 510 -14.21 0.33 51.11
CA THR A 510 -15.22 1.38 50.95
C THR A 510 -15.66 1.51 49.50
N GLY A 511 -16.89 1.96 49.26
CA GLY A 511 -17.46 2.08 47.91
C GLY A 511 -17.47 0.76 47.13
N LEU A 512 -17.80 -0.33 47.82
CA LEU A 512 -17.74 -1.69 47.28
C LEU A 512 -18.81 -1.91 46.20
N LEU A 513 -18.39 -2.40 45.04
CA LEU A 513 -19.22 -2.91 43.96
C LEU A 513 -18.97 -4.40 43.80
N TYR A 514 -20.01 -5.20 44.05
CA TYR A 514 -20.00 -6.65 43.92
C TYR A 514 -21.44 -7.13 43.73
N HIS A 515 -21.71 -7.76 42.58
CA HIS A 515 -23.07 -8.03 42.08
C HIS A 515 -23.93 -6.77 41.88
N SER A 516 -23.29 -5.63 41.63
CA SER A 516 -23.95 -4.35 41.48
C SER A 516 -23.31 -3.52 40.39
N LEU A 517 -24.15 -2.80 39.63
CA LEU A 517 -23.67 -1.83 38.65
C LEU A 517 -23.33 -0.52 39.36
N GLY A 518 -22.19 0.05 38.99
CA GLY A 518 -21.74 1.32 39.52
C GLY A 518 -20.73 1.98 38.60
N GLN A 519 -20.29 3.17 38.98
CA GLN A 519 -19.21 3.86 38.30
C GLN A 519 -17.86 3.33 38.80
N ILE A 520 -16.98 2.98 37.87
CA ILE A 520 -15.60 2.59 38.16
C ILE A 520 -14.74 3.86 38.05
N TYR A 521 -14.04 4.21 39.13
CA TYR A 521 -13.03 5.26 39.13
C TYR A 521 -11.66 4.67 38.82
N PHE A 522 -10.86 5.41 38.05
CA PHE A 522 -9.51 5.03 37.65
C PHE A 522 -8.50 5.96 38.34
N ASP A 523 -8.23 5.68 39.61
CA ASP A 523 -7.32 6.46 40.46
C ASP A 523 -6.36 5.56 41.27
N ASP A 524 -5.51 6.20 42.06
CA ASP A 524 -4.49 5.52 42.88
C ASP A 524 -5.08 4.82 44.12
N GLN A 525 -6.38 4.95 44.39
CA GLN A 525 -7.05 4.36 45.56
C GLN A 525 -7.93 3.16 45.19
N SER A 526 -8.51 3.17 43.99
CA SER A 526 -9.44 2.17 43.47
C SER A 526 -8.82 0.79 43.33
N GLN A 527 -9.47 -0.25 43.85
CA GLN A 527 -8.91 -1.61 43.92
C GLN A 527 -9.83 -2.66 43.31
N LEU A 528 -9.22 -3.64 42.64
CA LEU A 528 -9.80 -4.93 42.32
C LEU A 528 -9.47 -5.93 43.42
N ILE A 529 -10.48 -6.67 43.86
CA ILE A 529 -10.40 -7.56 45.02
C ILE A 529 -10.90 -8.94 44.62
N HIS A 530 -10.20 -9.97 45.09
CA HIS A 530 -10.67 -11.34 44.96
C HIS A 530 -11.95 -11.54 45.81
N PRO A 531 -13.03 -12.13 45.27
CA PRO A 531 -14.32 -12.27 45.96
C PRO A 531 -14.23 -12.89 47.37
N ASP A 532 -13.40 -13.93 47.53
CA ASP A 532 -13.24 -14.64 48.81
C ASP A 532 -12.48 -13.85 49.89
N HIS A 533 -11.92 -12.69 49.53
CA HIS A 533 -11.10 -11.86 50.42
C HIS A 533 -11.72 -10.48 50.70
N LEU A 534 -13.03 -10.35 50.48
CA LEU A 534 -13.79 -9.16 50.81
C LEU A 534 -13.85 -8.91 52.32
N LYS A 535 -13.43 -7.71 52.72
CA LYS A 535 -13.59 -7.19 54.08
C LYS A 535 -14.65 -6.10 54.08
N THR A 536 -15.84 -6.42 54.57
CA THR A 536 -16.93 -5.47 54.82
C THR A 536 -17.07 -5.21 56.31
N PRO A 537 -17.51 -4.01 56.73
CA PRO A 537 -17.85 -3.77 58.13
C PRO A 537 -18.91 -4.77 58.59
N PRO A 538 -18.87 -5.24 59.85
CA PRO A 538 -19.94 -6.05 60.40
C PRO A 538 -21.26 -5.27 60.37
N ASP A 539 -22.36 -5.95 60.01
CA ASP A 539 -23.69 -5.35 60.02
C ASP A 539 -23.98 -4.74 61.41
N PRO A 540 -24.58 -3.53 61.47
CA PRO A 540 -24.95 -2.94 62.75
C PRO A 540 -25.91 -3.87 63.47
N VAL A 541 -25.48 -4.38 64.62
CA VAL A 541 -26.33 -5.17 65.52
C VAL A 541 -27.44 -4.26 66.01
N LEU A 542 -28.64 -4.41 65.45
CA LEU A 542 -29.84 -3.78 65.99
C LEU A 542 -30.07 -4.33 67.42
N PRO A 543 -30.24 -3.48 68.44
CA PRO A 543 -30.50 -3.95 69.79
C PRO A 543 -31.82 -4.73 69.85
N LEU A 544 -31.77 -5.95 70.39
CA LEU A 544 -32.95 -6.76 70.68
C LEU A 544 -33.91 -5.99 71.61
N PRO A 545 -35.24 -6.02 71.37
CA PRO A 545 -36.21 -5.45 72.29
C PRO A 545 -36.24 -6.26 73.60
N THR A 546 -36.16 -5.57 74.73
CA THR A 546 -36.37 -6.13 76.07
C THR A 546 -37.82 -6.63 76.24
N PRO A 547 -38.05 -7.80 76.87
CA PRO A 547 -39.40 -8.32 77.05
C PRO A 547 -40.06 -7.70 78.29
N VAL A 548 -41.31 -7.23 78.12
CA VAL A 548 -42.23 -6.91 79.21
C VAL A 548 -43.05 -8.16 79.53
N THR A 549 -43.04 -8.54 80.80
CA THR A 549 -43.81 -9.62 81.42
C THR A 549 -45.25 -9.18 81.72
N ASP A 550 -46.23 -10.02 81.37
CA ASP A 550 -47.37 -10.40 82.23
C ASP A 550 -48.11 -11.56 81.52
N ASP A 551 -48.00 -12.82 81.94
CA ASP A 551 -48.52 -13.50 83.13
C ASP A 551 -49.86 -14.20 82.88
N GLY A 552 -49.95 -15.46 83.33
CA GLY A 552 -51.20 -16.19 83.48
C GLY A 552 -51.56 -17.27 82.46
N GLY A 553 -51.17 -18.52 82.74
CA GLY A 553 -52.20 -19.56 82.90
C GLY A 553 -52.26 -20.78 81.96
N ASN A 554 -51.40 -21.76 82.23
CA ASN A 554 -51.79 -23.13 82.65
C ASN A 554 -52.32 -24.22 81.68
N HIS A 555 -51.77 -25.43 81.89
CA HIS A 555 -52.17 -26.81 81.46
C HIS A 555 -52.03 -27.17 79.96
N GLY A 556 -51.50 -28.33 79.53
CA GLY A 556 -51.01 -29.55 80.16
C GLY A 556 -51.10 -30.72 79.15
N GLY A 557 -50.11 -31.63 79.11
CA GLY A 557 -50.10 -32.89 78.33
C GLY A 557 -49.84 -32.71 76.82
N GLY A 558 -49.12 -33.54 76.09
CA GLY A 558 -48.73 -34.94 76.26
C GLY A 558 -48.97 -35.65 74.92
N ASN A 559 -47.88 -36.17 74.33
CA ASN A 559 -47.77 -37.21 73.31
C ASN A 559 -48.13 -36.98 71.81
N ASP A 560 -47.20 -37.54 71.04
CA ASP A 560 -47.31 -38.30 69.78
C ASP A 560 -47.66 -37.61 68.45
N ASP A 561 -46.67 -37.69 67.56
CA ASP A 561 -46.72 -37.52 66.11
C ASP A 561 -47.77 -38.44 65.47
N PRO A 562 -48.49 -37.97 64.43
CA PRO A 562 -48.10 -38.45 63.10
C PRO A 562 -48.24 -37.41 61.98
N THR A 563 -47.20 -37.37 61.13
CA THR A 563 -47.13 -36.88 59.74
C THR A 563 -48.46 -36.69 58.99
N LEU A 564 -48.73 -35.46 58.54
CA LEU A 564 -49.77 -35.08 57.56
C LEU A 564 -49.10 -34.52 56.27
N PRO A 565 -49.67 -34.80 55.07
CA PRO A 565 -49.10 -34.42 53.77
C PRO A 565 -49.24 -32.91 53.47
N PRO A 566 -48.43 -32.34 52.54
CA PRO A 566 -48.33 -30.89 52.34
C PRO A 566 -49.61 -30.28 51.73
N PRO A 567 -49.98 -29.04 52.10
CA PRO A 567 -51.14 -28.35 51.54
C PRO A 567 -50.89 -27.90 50.08
N PRO A 568 -51.92 -27.85 49.22
CA PRO A 568 -51.80 -27.43 47.83
C PRO A 568 -51.40 -25.94 47.72
N PRO A 569 -50.71 -25.56 46.63
CA PRO A 569 -50.09 -24.24 46.50
C PRO A 569 -51.13 -23.12 46.47
N LYS A 570 -50.91 -22.08 47.29
CA LYS A 570 -51.69 -20.84 47.27
C LYS A 570 -51.39 -20.08 45.97
N ILE A 571 -52.40 -19.93 45.12
CA ILE A 571 -52.30 -19.17 43.86
C ILE A 571 -52.44 -17.67 44.18
N THR A 572 -51.40 -16.90 43.90
CA THR A 572 -51.37 -15.43 44.04
C THR A 572 -52.09 -14.79 42.86
N LYS A 573 -53.18 -14.05 43.11
CA LYS A 573 -54.07 -13.50 42.06
C LYS A 573 -53.98 -11.98 41.87
N ARG A 574 -53.22 -11.26 42.70
CA ARG A 574 -53.11 -9.79 42.66
C ARG A 574 -51.69 -9.34 42.95
N TYR A 575 -51.14 -8.47 42.08
CA TYR A 575 -49.93 -7.71 42.33
C TYR A 575 -50.30 -6.30 42.85
N PHE A 576 -49.56 -5.78 43.82
CA PHE A 576 -49.64 -4.39 44.25
C PHE A 576 -48.23 -3.91 44.58
N GLY A 577 -47.85 -2.72 44.13
CA GLY A 577 -46.52 -2.16 44.34
C GLY A 577 -46.57 -0.64 44.41
N ARG A 578 -45.74 -0.06 45.28
CA ARG A 578 -45.50 1.39 45.38
C ARG A 578 -44.00 1.61 45.24
N ALA A 579 -43.60 2.50 44.35
CA ALA A 579 -42.21 2.89 44.16
C ALA A 579 -42.08 4.41 44.39
N SER A 580 -41.06 4.83 45.13
CA SER A 580 -40.70 6.24 45.25
C SER A 580 -39.74 6.60 44.12
N LEU A 581 -40.06 7.65 43.36
CA LEU A 581 -39.25 8.12 42.25
C LEU A 581 -38.44 9.34 42.65
N ASP A 582 -37.20 9.44 42.17
CA ASP A 582 -36.43 10.68 42.28
C ASP A 582 -37.02 11.73 41.31
N PRO A 583 -37.46 12.92 41.80
CA PRO A 583 -38.04 13.96 40.94
C PRO A 583 -37.12 14.41 39.80
N LEU A 584 -35.79 14.36 39.98
CA LEU A 584 -34.81 14.79 38.97
C LEU A 584 -34.56 13.73 37.89
N ARG A 585 -34.97 12.48 38.11
CA ARG A 585 -34.81 11.35 37.19
C ARG A 585 -36.11 10.65 36.86
N ALA A 586 -37.25 11.23 37.23
CA ALA A 586 -38.57 10.62 37.14
C ALA A 586 -38.88 9.99 35.78
N ASN A 587 -38.46 10.59 34.67
CA ASN A 587 -38.65 10.01 33.33
C ASN A 587 -37.83 8.73 33.10
N LYS A 588 -36.57 8.67 33.57
CA LYS A 588 -35.71 7.49 33.43
C LYS A 588 -36.18 6.36 34.36
N ASP A 589 -36.50 6.71 35.60
CA ASP A 589 -36.93 5.72 36.60
C ASP A 589 -38.33 5.17 36.28
N MET A 590 -39.26 6.01 35.79
CA MET A 590 -40.54 5.55 35.25
C MET A 590 -40.35 4.65 34.03
N GLY A 591 -39.39 4.96 33.15
CA GLY A 591 -39.05 4.10 32.01
C GLY A 591 -38.62 2.70 32.44
N ILE A 592 -37.79 2.60 33.48
CA ILE A 592 -37.36 1.31 34.05
C ILE A 592 -38.54 0.55 34.68
N ILE A 593 -39.45 1.23 35.40
CA ILE A 593 -40.66 0.58 35.95
C ILE A 593 -41.57 0.09 34.83
N VAL A 594 -41.67 0.83 33.72
CA VAL A 594 -42.46 0.41 32.56
C VAL A 594 -41.88 -0.87 31.96
N GLU A 595 -40.58 -0.90 31.66
CA GLU A 595 -39.90 -2.03 31.01
C GLU A 595 -39.84 -3.28 31.92
N GLU A 596 -39.47 -3.11 33.18
CA GLU A 596 -39.19 -4.24 34.06
C GLU A 596 -40.43 -4.78 34.79
N VAL A 597 -41.47 -3.97 34.96
CA VAL A 597 -42.67 -4.35 35.74
C VAL A 597 -43.95 -4.26 34.92
N ILE A 598 -44.27 -3.09 34.33
CA ILE A 598 -45.59 -2.89 33.68
C ILE A 598 -45.71 -3.73 32.41
N GLU A 599 -44.70 -3.72 31.53
CA GLU A 599 -44.71 -4.50 30.28
C GLU A 599 -44.78 -6.01 30.53
N ARG A 600 -44.15 -6.49 31.61
CA ARG A 600 -44.24 -7.89 32.01
C ARG A 600 -45.64 -8.28 32.48
N LEU A 601 -46.36 -7.37 33.14
CA LEU A 601 -47.74 -7.61 33.60
C LEU A 601 -48.76 -7.47 32.46
N THR A 602 -48.64 -6.45 31.61
CA THR A 602 -49.55 -6.26 30.45
C THR A 602 -49.34 -7.31 29.36
N GLY A 603 -48.15 -7.93 29.30
CA GLY A 603 -47.88 -9.07 28.42
C GLY A 603 -48.64 -10.37 28.80
N LEU A 604 -49.25 -10.44 29.99
CA LEU A 604 -50.02 -11.60 30.43
C LEU A 604 -51.48 -11.54 29.94
N THR A 605 -51.92 -12.56 29.20
CA THR A 605 -53.27 -12.61 28.62
C THR A 605 -54.35 -12.60 29.71
N GLY A 606 -55.23 -11.58 29.69
CA GLY A 606 -56.31 -11.40 30.66
C GLY A 606 -55.94 -10.67 31.95
N CYS A 607 -54.72 -10.09 32.04
CA CYS A 607 -54.31 -9.22 33.14
C CYS A 607 -54.75 -7.77 32.88
N ASP A 608 -55.60 -7.23 33.76
CA ASP A 608 -55.98 -5.82 33.73
C ASP A 608 -55.03 -5.01 34.64
N VAL A 609 -54.42 -3.96 34.10
CA VAL A 609 -53.37 -3.18 34.77
C VAL A 609 -53.80 -1.72 34.87
N GLU A 610 -54.05 -1.25 36.09
CA GLU A 610 -54.36 0.14 36.42
C GLU A 610 -53.13 0.83 37.03
N ILE A 611 -52.75 2.02 36.53
CA ILE A 611 -51.60 2.79 37.00
C ILE A 611 -52.10 4.13 37.56
N LYS A 612 -51.70 4.45 38.79
CA LYS A 612 -51.99 5.75 39.44
C LYS A 612 -50.69 6.44 39.81
N ILE A 613 -50.57 7.71 39.43
CA ILE A 613 -49.41 8.56 39.77
C ILE A 613 -49.88 9.57 40.81
N GLU A 614 -49.22 9.57 41.96
CA GLU A 614 -49.44 10.53 43.04
C GLU A 614 -48.22 11.45 43.15
N ILE A 615 -48.44 12.77 43.10
CA ILE A 615 -47.38 13.78 43.20
C ILE A 615 -47.66 14.60 44.45
N GLN A 616 -46.74 14.55 45.42
CA GLN A 616 -46.80 15.35 46.65
C GLN A 616 -45.61 16.31 46.68
N ALA A 617 -45.87 17.59 46.90
CA ALA A 617 -44.86 18.61 47.08
C ALA A 617 -45.19 19.42 48.33
N HIS A 618 -44.24 19.48 49.26
CA HIS A 618 -44.37 20.26 50.49
C HIS A 618 -43.30 21.36 50.51
N LEU A 619 -43.75 22.61 50.56
CA LEU A 619 -42.89 23.78 50.71
C LEU A 619 -43.30 24.54 51.97
N PRO A 620 -42.51 24.45 53.06
CA PRO A 620 -42.88 25.06 54.34
C PRO A 620 -43.10 26.59 54.29
N ALA A 621 -42.50 27.28 53.32
CA ALA A 621 -42.64 28.72 53.14
C ALA A 621 -43.91 29.14 52.36
N GLY A 622 -44.70 28.17 51.88
CA GLY A 622 -45.83 28.40 50.98
C GLY A 622 -45.39 28.54 49.51
N PHE A 623 -46.31 28.26 48.59
CA PHE A 623 -46.11 28.46 47.15
C PHE A 623 -46.59 29.87 46.75
N ASP A 624 -45.86 30.54 45.86
CA ASP A 624 -46.30 31.84 45.34
C ASP A 624 -47.48 31.71 44.36
N GLU A 625 -48.25 32.79 44.19
CA GLU A 625 -49.46 32.78 43.33
C GLU A 625 -49.14 32.40 41.87
N ALA A 626 -47.95 32.76 41.39
CA ALA A 626 -47.53 32.45 40.02
C ALA A 626 -47.33 30.93 39.83
N THR A 627 -46.72 30.25 40.79
CA THR A 627 -46.53 28.80 40.76
C THR A 627 -47.86 28.07 40.93
N ILE A 628 -48.70 28.51 41.88
CA ILE A 628 -50.04 27.92 42.10
C ILE A 628 -50.87 27.99 40.82
N ARG A 629 -50.90 29.15 40.15
CA ARG A 629 -51.63 29.33 38.90
C ARG A 629 -51.11 28.43 37.78
N THR A 630 -49.79 28.42 37.59
CA THR A 630 -49.14 27.68 36.50
C THR A 630 -49.34 26.16 36.65
N VAL A 631 -49.12 25.62 37.85
CA VAL A 631 -49.28 24.18 38.11
C VAL A 631 -50.75 23.79 38.00
N SER A 632 -51.69 24.59 38.51
CA SER A 632 -53.13 24.30 38.40
C SER A 632 -53.63 24.30 36.96
N GLU A 633 -53.18 25.24 36.13
CA GLU A 633 -53.56 25.31 34.71
C GLU A 633 -52.99 24.13 33.91
N ASN A 634 -51.75 23.73 34.18
CA ASN A 634 -51.13 22.55 33.57
C ASN A 634 -51.84 21.26 33.98
N SER A 635 -52.18 21.09 35.27
CA SER A 635 -52.90 19.91 35.75
C SER A 635 -54.29 19.77 35.13
N ARG A 636 -55.00 20.88 34.88
CA ARG A 636 -56.27 20.87 34.12
C ARG A 636 -56.06 20.46 32.67
N THR A 637 -55.04 21.02 32.02
CA THR A 637 -54.71 20.72 30.61
C THR A 637 -54.33 19.25 30.43
N LEU A 638 -53.60 18.69 31.38
CA LEU A 638 -53.19 17.28 31.43
C LEU A 638 -54.27 16.36 32.01
N LYS A 639 -55.46 16.89 32.34
CA LYS A 639 -56.65 16.14 32.80
C LYS A 639 -56.42 15.30 34.06
N PHE A 640 -55.69 15.83 35.04
CA PHE A 640 -55.58 15.20 36.36
C PHE A 640 -56.96 15.00 36.98
N GLU A 641 -57.27 13.78 37.43
CA GLU A 641 -58.57 13.45 38.03
C GLU A 641 -58.84 14.26 39.31
N GLN A 642 -57.80 14.51 40.11
CA GLN A 642 -57.85 15.36 41.30
C GLN A 642 -56.55 16.15 41.42
N HIS A 643 -56.63 17.47 41.61
CA HIS A 643 -55.49 18.35 41.86
C HIS A 643 -55.94 19.59 42.65
N GLY A 644 -55.06 20.13 43.49
CA GLY A 644 -55.30 21.33 44.27
C GLY A 644 -54.08 21.70 45.12
N PHE A 645 -54.01 22.96 45.54
CA PHE A 645 -53.12 23.40 46.60
C PHE A 645 -53.95 23.57 47.86
N GLU A 646 -53.48 23.03 48.97
CA GLU A 646 -54.13 23.15 50.27
C GLU A 646 -53.39 24.23 51.08
N THR A 647 -54.15 25.14 51.69
CA THR A 647 -53.63 25.97 52.79
C THR A 647 -53.89 25.19 54.06
N ASP A 648 -52.84 24.88 54.83
CA ASP A 648 -52.93 24.22 56.14
C ASP A 648 -54.06 24.81 57.02
#